data_AF-A0A7J2R9C7-F1
#
_entry.id   AF-A0A7J2R9C7-F1
#
_cell.length_a   1.000
_cell.length_b   1.000
_cell.length_c   1.000
_cell.angle_alpha   90.00
_cell.angle_beta   90.00
_cell.angle_gamma   90.00
#
_symmetry.space_group_name_H-M   'P 1'
#
loop_
_entity.id
_entity.type
_entity.pdbx_description
1 polymer ?
#
loop_
_entity_poly.entity_id
_entity_poly.type
_entity_poly.pdbx_seq_one_letter_code
_entity_poly.pdbx_strand_id
1 'polypeptide(L)'
;MSYIDVLKVHDTIHVVERRNGKRIFQKMPAKYVFYAKNSKGTFTSIYDDSLIKFETSSFRHFQKEVRSVRAGNLFEHDINPVIRFLENNYSGAEAPDLHIAFFDIEVDFDPEIGFANPSDPYCAVNAISVYQNWTKKNKTLVLKPKTITWDQAADICDSFEDTVLCQNEEELFDKFFELIDDADVLSGWNSTTFDIPYLVKRLEKIKNRDSTKRFCLWKQFPRKRTFEKFGKEQLTYDIYGRVHLDYLELYQKHTYHEMHSYSLDFVGEHETGDRKLPYEGSLDRLYKYDFKKFIEYNRQDVMLLVKIDDKNRFIDLSNQLAHDNNVLLQNTLGSVALIDQAIINEIHNQDLIAPSKKKFVEGITSVAGAYVASPKIGMHKWIGSVDIKSLYPSVIRALNMSPETIMGQFRLDRTMEIVEKRMKESLMAGESWADFFGVIEYQLIQDEKFDDITLDLEDGDSVTNSAKAWHDIIYTDKSGICLSANGTLFRTDTKGIIPGLLERWYNERVQIRKEAVDLVKEEEALRTKRLKLAATGHKDMLEPINLEIEELKKGIAFRDKRQHIKKILLNSLYGALLNPHCRFFDQRMGQSVTLTGRCITKHMISKMNELFTGEYDHEGKAILYSDTDSVDADTIIKTNYGEMTIENLFKSCSIKGPSWAIDDQEFTIYDQIQILTYDPKTNEEIYRPFEYVYRHKVSKPRWKIIDENGNEIILTNDHSVMIERDGKLIEAKPSEINPDTDILITIGE
;
A
#
# COMPACT_ATOMS: atom_id res chain seq x y z
N MET A 1 1.30 23.90 14.09
CA MET A 1 2.16 24.51 13.04
C MET A 1 2.55 23.37 12.14
N SER A 2 2.33 23.49 10.83
CA SER A 2 2.39 22.31 9.94
C SER A 2 3.05 22.69 8.62
N TYR A 3 3.88 21.80 8.09
CA TYR A 3 4.65 22.04 6.87
C TYR A 3 3.88 21.57 5.64
N ILE A 4 4.19 22.14 4.49
CA ILE A 4 3.76 21.64 3.18
C ILE A 4 4.93 20.89 2.55
N ASP A 5 6.09 21.55 2.46
CA ASP A 5 7.31 20.96 1.90
C ASP A 5 8.55 21.58 2.54
N VAL A 6 9.65 20.82 2.50
CA VAL A 6 10.93 21.20 3.07
C VAL A 6 12.05 20.86 2.11
N LEU A 7 12.85 21.85 1.76
CA LEU A 7 13.98 21.72 0.86
C LEU A 7 15.28 22.16 1.53
N LYS A 8 16.29 21.31 1.45
CA LYS A 8 17.66 21.69 1.80
C LYS A 8 18.35 22.38 0.62
N VAL A 9 18.77 23.62 0.82
CA VAL A 9 19.58 24.40 -0.13
C VAL A 9 20.91 24.75 0.54
N HIS A 10 22.00 24.09 0.13
CA HIS A 10 23.30 24.16 0.82
C HIS A 10 23.17 23.79 2.31
N ASP A 11 23.59 24.67 3.23
CA ASP A 11 23.50 24.50 4.69
C ASP A 11 22.25 25.18 5.29
N THR A 12 21.24 25.46 4.47
CA THR A 12 19.97 26.07 4.91
C THR A 12 18.80 25.15 4.56
N ILE A 13 17.86 25.00 5.49
CA ILE A 13 16.56 24.39 5.29
C ILE A 13 15.56 25.48 4.96
N HIS A 14 14.92 25.36 3.81
CA HIS A 14 13.79 26.17 3.40
C HIS A 14 12.51 25.39 3.69
N VAL A 15 11.58 26.02 4.40
CA VAL A 15 10.31 25.41 4.79
C VAL A 15 9.19 26.27 4.23
N VAL A 16 8.19 25.63 3.66
CA VAL A 16 6.92 26.27 3.33
C VAL A 16 5.86 25.62 4.19
N GLU A 17 5.09 26.45 4.87
CA GLU A 17 4.04 26.04 5.80
C GLU A 17 2.72 26.68 5.41
N ARG A 18 1.62 26.12 5.90
CA ARG A 18 0.33 26.79 5.92
C ARG A 18 -0.09 27.05 7.37
N ARG A 19 -0.38 28.31 7.69
CA ARG A 19 -0.89 28.72 9.00
C ARG A 19 -2.09 29.63 8.80
N ASN A 20 -3.23 29.28 9.42
CA ASN A 20 -4.48 30.05 9.34
C ASN A 20 -4.86 30.39 7.89
N GLY A 21 -4.77 29.40 6.99
CA GLY A 21 -5.08 29.55 5.57
C GLY A 21 -4.07 30.35 4.74
N LYS A 22 -2.94 30.79 5.32
CA LYS A 22 -1.89 31.53 4.60
C LYS A 22 -0.60 30.74 4.47
N ARG A 23 0.04 30.81 3.30
CA ARG A 23 1.38 30.27 3.06
C ARG A 23 2.44 31.12 3.74
N ILE A 24 3.37 30.48 4.45
CA ILE A 24 4.49 31.12 5.15
C ILE A 24 5.79 30.44 4.73
N PHE A 25 6.81 31.27 4.49
CA PHE A 25 8.15 30.80 4.14
C PHE A 25 9.10 31.03 5.31
N GLN A 26 9.85 29.98 5.66
CA GLN A 26 10.89 30.06 6.68
C GLN A 26 12.21 29.55 6.14
N LYS A 27 13.29 30.05 6.75
CA LYS A 27 14.66 29.60 6.50
C LYS A 27 15.36 29.39 7.82
N MET A 28 15.93 28.21 7.99
CA MET A 28 16.62 27.81 9.21
C MET A 28 17.95 27.13 8.83
N PRO A 29 18.99 27.21 9.67
CA PRO A 29 20.22 26.47 9.42
C PRO A 29 19.94 24.96 9.42
N ALA A 30 20.52 24.24 8.47
CA ALA A 30 20.50 22.78 8.50
C ALA A 30 21.29 22.30 9.73
N LYS A 31 20.77 21.28 10.41
CA LYS A 31 21.48 20.59 11.48
C LYS A 31 21.91 19.23 10.99
N TYR A 32 23.21 18.98 11.01
CA TYR A 32 23.80 17.69 10.69
C TYR A 32 24.22 17.03 11.99
N VAL A 33 23.71 15.82 12.22
CA VAL A 33 23.88 15.08 13.46
C VAL A 33 24.35 13.67 13.13
N PHE A 34 25.30 13.16 13.90
CA PHE A 34 25.61 11.74 13.95
C PHE A 34 26.02 11.37 15.37
N TYR A 35 26.03 10.08 15.66
CA TYR A 35 26.53 9.55 16.92
C TYR A 35 27.67 8.57 16.66
N ALA A 36 28.61 8.50 17.61
CA ALA A 36 29.76 7.60 17.52
C ALA A 36 29.97 6.81 18.81
N LYS A 37 30.35 5.52 18.70
CA LYS A 37 30.69 4.69 19.86
C LYS A 37 31.79 5.36 20.69
N ASN A 38 31.56 5.52 21.99
CA ASN A 38 32.50 6.11 22.93
C ASN A 38 32.18 5.60 24.34
N SER A 39 33.17 5.11 25.08
CA SER A 39 32.97 4.57 26.44
C SER A 39 32.50 5.60 27.48
N LYS A 40 32.59 6.89 27.18
CA LYS A 40 32.09 8.00 28.01
C LYS A 40 30.82 8.65 27.42
N GLY A 41 30.18 7.99 26.46
CA GLY A 41 28.95 8.45 25.84
C GLY A 41 27.77 8.48 26.82
N THR A 42 26.84 9.39 26.59
CA THR A 42 25.59 9.52 27.38
C THR A 42 24.36 9.07 26.62
N PHE A 43 24.50 8.75 25.33
CA PHE A 43 23.43 8.22 24.49
C PHE A 43 23.60 6.72 24.32
N THR A 44 22.51 6.01 24.06
CA THR A 44 22.51 4.55 23.93
C THR A 44 22.00 4.15 22.55
N SER A 45 22.70 3.27 21.85
CA SER A 45 22.20 2.69 20.59
C SER A 45 21.11 1.66 20.87
N ILE A 46 20.37 1.24 19.84
CA ILE A 46 19.46 0.06 19.97
C ILE A 46 20.20 -1.24 20.33
N TYR A 47 21.53 -1.28 20.24
CA TYR A 47 22.38 -2.42 20.59
C TYR A 47 23.10 -2.24 21.94
N ASP A 48 22.60 -1.33 22.79
CA ASP A 48 23.19 -1.00 24.10
C ASP A 48 24.61 -0.39 24.04
N ASP A 49 25.06 0.11 22.88
CA ASP A 49 26.34 0.80 22.77
C ASP A 49 26.27 2.19 23.42
N SER A 50 27.30 2.57 24.18
CA SER A 50 27.48 3.94 24.66
C SER A 50 27.98 4.85 23.53
N LEU A 51 27.25 5.95 23.27
CA LEU A 51 27.46 6.85 22.14
C LEU A 51 27.66 8.31 22.58
N ILE A 52 28.50 9.03 21.84
CA ILE A 52 28.63 10.49 21.93
C ILE A 52 28.00 11.14 20.69
N LYS A 53 27.28 12.25 20.91
CA LYS A 53 26.64 13.04 19.85
C LYS A 53 27.61 14.05 19.25
N PHE A 54 27.61 14.15 17.92
CA PHE A 54 28.20 15.27 17.19
C PHE A 54 27.10 16.04 16.44
N GLU A 55 27.13 17.37 16.52
CA GLU A 55 26.19 18.25 15.83
C GLU A 55 26.93 19.46 15.23
N THR A 56 26.61 19.81 14.00
CA THR A 56 27.12 21.02 13.33
C THR A 56 26.11 21.55 12.32
N SER A 57 26.25 22.82 11.94
CA SER A 57 25.45 23.43 10.87
C SER A 57 26.20 23.51 9.53
N SER A 58 27.43 23.01 9.46
CA SER A 58 28.23 22.99 8.22
C SER A 58 28.36 21.57 7.68
N PHE A 59 27.85 21.32 6.47
CA PHE A 59 27.99 20.02 5.82
C PHE A 59 29.46 19.62 5.64
N ARG A 60 30.32 20.58 5.31
CA ARG A 60 31.75 20.32 5.11
C ARG A 60 32.41 19.85 6.40
N HIS A 61 32.09 20.48 7.54
CA HIS A 61 32.61 20.05 8.84
C HIS A 61 32.04 18.68 9.21
N PHE A 62 30.74 18.48 9.02
CA PHE A 62 30.08 17.19 9.24
C PHE A 62 30.78 16.05 8.49
N GLN A 63 31.02 16.21 7.19
CA GLN A 63 31.71 15.19 6.39
C GLN A 63 33.15 14.94 6.85
N LYS A 64 33.86 15.97 7.35
CA LYS A 64 35.21 15.81 7.88
C LYS A 64 35.21 14.93 9.13
N GLU A 65 34.27 15.18 10.05
CA GLU A 65 34.16 14.40 11.29
C GLU A 65 33.62 12.99 11.06
N VAL A 66 32.66 12.81 10.15
CA VAL A 66 32.21 11.46 9.77
C VAL A 66 33.38 10.62 9.25
N ARG A 67 34.31 11.20 8.48
CA ARG A 67 35.51 10.50 7.99
C ARG A 67 36.57 10.24 9.07
N SER A 68 36.53 10.96 10.20
CA SER A 68 37.50 10.76 11.29
C SER A 68 37.11 9.58 12.19
N VAL A 69 35.85 9.13 12.13
CA VAL A 69 35.32 8.00 12.88
C VAL A 69 35.33 6.73 12.02
N ARG A 70 35.70 5.58 12.61
CA ARG A 70 35.64 4.27 11.94
C ARG A 70 34.19 3.97 11.53
N ALA A 71 33.97 3.50 10.30
CA ALA A 71 32.63 3.28 9.76
C ALA A 71 31.71 2.42 10.65
N GLY A 72 32.22 1.36 11.28
CA GLY A 72 31.44 0.49 12.19
C GLY A 72 31.08 1.12 13.54
N ASN A 73 31.57 2.33 13.82
CA ASN A 73 31.26 3.06 15.06
C ASN A 73 30.26 4.19 14.83
N LEU A 74 29.77 4.41 13.60
CA LEU A 74 28.89 5.52 13.24
C LEU A 74 27.40 5.13 13.29
N PHE A 75 26.60 6.02 13.83
CA PHE A 75 25.15 5.93 13.93
C PHE A 75 24.51 7.19 13.33
N GLU A 76 23.42 7.00 12.58
CA GLU A 76 22.58 8.06 12.01
C GLU A 76 23.23 9.09 11.09
N HIS A 77 24.51 8.92 10.75
CA HIS A 77 25.25 9.85 9.90
C HIS A 77 24.69 10.00 8.47
N ASP A 78 23.82 9.09 8.07
CA ASP A 78 23.18 9.00 6.77
C ASP A 78 21.69 9.46 6.78
N ILE A 79 21.16 9.87 7.94
CA ILE A 79 19.80 10.41 8.02
C ILE A 79 19.75 11.75 7.26
N ASN A 80 18.74 11.88 6.40
CA ASN A 80 18.54 13.10 5.62
C ASN A 80 18.27 14.29 6.58
N PRO A 81 19.05 15.39 6.50
CA PRO A 81 18.84 16.58 7.34
C PRO A 81 17.43 17.18 7.24
N VAL A 82 16.74 17.00 6.11
CA VAL A 82 15.33 17.41 5.96
C VAL A 82 14.43 16.61 6.89
N ILE A 83 14.60 15.29 6.94
CA ILE A 83 13.77 14.42 7.78
C ILE A 83 14.07 14.67 9.26
N ARG A 84 15.36 14.81 9.61
CA ARG A 84 15.76 15.21 10.97
C ARG A 84 15.19 16.56 11.38
N PHE A 85 15.10 17.50 10.43
CA PHE A 85 14.47 18.79 10.67
C PHE A 85 12.96 18.65 10.92
N LEU A 86 12.26 17.83 10.12
CA LEU A 86 10.83 17.57 10.30
C LEU A 86 10.54 16.97 11.67
N GLU A 87 11.28 15.94 12.05
CA GLU A 87 11.16 15.29 13.36
C GLU A 87 11.32 16.28 14.52
N ASN A 88 12.40 17.08 14.51
CA ASN A 88 12.71 18.00 15.60
C ASN A 88 11.72 19.18 15.73
N ASN A 89 11.00 19.55 14.68
CA ASN A 89 10.20 20.78 14.65
C ASN A 89 8.69 20.52 14.46
N TYR A 90 8.30 19.34 13.99
CA TYR A 90 6.92 19.01 13.62
C TYR A 90 6.45 17.65 14.18
N SER A 91 7.21 16.99 15.07
CA SER A 91 6.70 15.81 15.77
C SER A 91 5.40 16.17 16.53
N GLY A 92 4.35 15.38 16.30
CA GLY A 92 3.01 15.61 16.85
C GLY A 92 2.23 16.78 16.22
N ALA A 93 2.72 17.41 15.15
CA ALA A 93 1.97 18.43 14.43
C ALA A 93 0.83 17.80 13.61
N GLU A 94 -0.36 18.40 13.64
CA GLU A 94 -1.46 18.01 12.76
C GLU A 94 -1.14 18.36 11.30
N ALA A 95 -1.63 17.58 10.34
CA ALA A 95 -1.50 17.92 8.93
C ALA A 95 -2.23 19.24 8.59
N PRO A 96 -1.66 20.11 7.73
CA PRO A 96 -2.32 21.35 7.31
C PRO A 96 -3.50 21.05 6.38
N ASP A 97 -4.46 21.97 6.34
CA ASP A 97 -5.43 22.02 5.25
C ASP A 97 -4.74 22.55 3.98
N LEU A 98 -4.68 21.75 2.92
CA LEU A 98 -3.87 22.02 1.73
C LEU A 98 -4.68 22.72 0.65
N HIS A 99 -4.04 23.69 -0.01
CA HIS A 99 -4.55 24.21 -1.27
C HIS A 99 -4.16 23.26 -2.41
N ILE A 100 -5.12 22.47 -2.88
CA ILE A 100 -4.95 21.46 -3.93
C ILE A 100 -5.48 22.01 -5.24
N ALA A 101 -4.63 22.00 -6.27
CA ALA A 101 -5.02 22.30 -7.65
C ALA A 101 -5.03 21.02 -8.47
N PHE A 102 -6.23 20.59 -8.89
CA PHE A 102 -6.38 19.52 -9.86
C PHE A 102 -6.28 20.09 -11.27
N PHE A 103 -5.54 19.47 -12.16
CA PHE A 103 -5.35 19.98 -13.51
C PHE A 103 -5.20 18.87 -14.54
N ASP A 104 -5.48 19.23 -15.79
CA ASP A 104 -5.34 18.41 -16.98
C ASP A 104 -5.03 19.31 -18.19
N ILE A 105 -4.18 18.84 -19.10
CA ILE A 105 -3.78 19.57 -20.30
C ILE A 105 -4.21 18.87 -21.58
N GLU A 106 -4.50 19.68 -22.60
CA GLU A 106 -4.68 19.18 -23.97
C GLU A 106 -3.61 19.75 -24.88
N VAL A 107 -3.07 18.88 -25.73
CA VAL A 107 -1.94 19.18 -26.61
C VAL A 107 -2.37 19.04 -28.07
N ASP A 108 -1.87 19.94 -28.91
CA ASP A 108 -2.12 19.93 -30.35
C ASP A 108 -1.59 18.64 -31.01
N PHE A 109 -2.15 18.30 -32.16
CA PHE A 109 -1.75 17.12 -32.92
C PHE A 109 -1.17 17.52 -34.26
N ASP A 110 0.02 16.99 -34.58
CA ASP A 110 0.63 17.16 -35.89
C ASP A 110 0.21 16.00 -36.81
N PRO A 111 -0.50 16.25 -37.93
CA PRO A 111 -0.93 15.19 -38.83
C PRO A 111 0.20 14.45 -39.55
N GLU A 112 1.39 15.05 -39.68
CA GLU A 112 2.54 14.45 -40.36
C GLU A 112 3.44 13.70 -39.39
N ILE A 113 3.67 14.26 -38.20
CA ILE A 113 4.60 13.70 -37.20
C ILE A 113 3.88 12.81 -36.18
N GLY A 114 2.63 13.13 -35.86
CA GLY A 114 1.81 12.44 -34.86
C GLY A 114 1.82 13.12 -33.49
N PHE A 115 1.58 12.33 -32.44
CA PHE A 115 1.51 12.81 -31.05
C PHE A 115 2.88 13.21 -30.48
N ALA A 116 2.95 14.41 -29.93
CA ALA A 116 4.15 14.88 -29.26
C ALA A 116 4.40 14.13 -27.93
N ASN A 117 5.58 13.54 -27.80
CA ASN A 117 6.02 12.92 -26.55
C ASN A 117 6.54 14.00 -25.57
N PRO A 118 6.29 13.88 -24.25
CA PRO A 118 6.86 14.78 -23.24
C PRO A 118 8.39 15.02 -23.33
N SER A 119 9.17 14.08 -23.88
CA SER A 119 10.61 14.27 -24.09
C SER A 119 10.95 15.27 -25.20
N ASP A 120 10.07 15.44 -26.19
CA ASP A 120 10.18 16.46 -27.26
C ASP A 120 8.79 17.08 -27.57
N PRO A 121 8.38 18.10 -26.81
CA PRO A 121 7.08 18.73 -26.98
C PRO A 121 7.08 19.72 -28.17
N TYR A 122 6.97 19.21 -29.40
CA TYR A 122 6.89 20.04 -30.60
C TYR A 122 5.51 20.67 -30.85
N CYS A 123 4.43 20.03 -30.40
CA CYS A 123 3.07 20.57 -30.43
C CYS A 123 2.82 21.60 -29.30
N ALA A 124 1.87 22.50 -29.52
CA ALA A 124 1.48 23.50 -28.53
C ALA A 124 0.50 22.92 -27.50
N VAL A 125 0.50 23.45 -26.29
CA VAL A 125 -0.59 23.21 -25.33
C VAL A 125 -1.79 24.05 -25.74
N ASN A 126 -2.88 23.39 -26.12
CA ASN A 126 -4.11 24.03 -26.62
C ASN A 126 -5.05 24.40 -25.48
N ALA A 127 -5.09 23.62 -24.40
CA ALA A 127 -5.92 23.90 -23.23
C ALA A 127 -5.27 23.45 -21.93
N ILE A 128 -5.60 24.15 -20.84
CA ILE A 128 -5.33 23.73 -19.47
C ILE A 128 -6.56 24.04 -18.63
N SER A 129 -7.16 23.02 -18.02
CA SER A 129 -8.17 23.20 -16.98
C SER A 129 -7.54 23.03 -15.60
N VAL A 130 -7.96 23.86 -14.65
CA VAL A 130 -7.48 23.84 -13.26
C VAL A 130 -8.65 24.05 -12.30
N TYR A 131 -8.91 23.07 -11.46
CA TYR A 131 -9.80 23.20 -10.32
C TYR A 131 -9.03 23.50 -9.04
N GLN A 132 -9.42 24.56 -8.34
CA GLN A 132 -8.81 25.00 -7.09
C GLN A 132 -9.71 24.61 -5.91
N ASN A 133 -9.27 23.71 -5.02
CA ASN A 133 -10.12 23.25 -3.92
C ASN A 133 -10.47 24.35 -2.89
N TRP A 134 -9.68 25.42 -2.82
CA TRP A 134 -9.85 26.52 -1.84
C TRP A 134 -10.78 27.63 -2.34
N THR A 135 -10.89 27.83 -3.65
CA THR A 135 -11.89 28.75 -4.24
C THR A 135 -13.12 28.02 -4.76
N LYS A 136 -13.06 26.69 -4.87
CA LYS A 136 -14.09 25.82 -5.47
C LYS A 136 -14.43 26.19 -6.93
N LYS A 137 -13.46 26.77 -7.65
CA LYS A 137 -13.62 27.17 -9.06
C LYS A 137 -12.84 26.25 -9.99
N ASN A 138 -13.48 25.88 -11.11
CA ASN A 138 -12.83 25.24 -12.25
C ASN A 138 -12.60 26.28 -13.34
N LYS A 139 -11.34 26.54 -13.66
CA LYS A 139 -10.93 27.55 -14.65
C LYS A 139 -10.27 26.88 -15.84
N THR A 140 -10.57 27.35 -17.05
CA THR A 140 -10.06 26.74 -18.28
C THR A 140 -9.39 27.79 -19.15
N LEU A 141 -8.13 27.57 -19.49
CA LEU A 141 -7.32 28.41 -20.35
C LEU A 141 -7.24 27.74 -21.72
N VAL A 142 -7.56 28.44 -22.80
CA VAL A 142 -7.63 27.82 -24.14
C VAL A 142 -7.02 28.70 -25.22
N LEU A 143 -6.44 28.05 -26.24
CA LEU A 143 -6.07 28.67 -27.50
C LEU A 143 -7.15 28.41 -28.54
N LYS A 144 -7.39 29.38 -29.43
CA LYS A 144 -8.37 29.19 -30.50
C LYS A 144 -7.83 28.21 -31.57
N PRO A 145 -8.69 27.38 -32.15
CA PRO A 145 -8.39 26.66 -33.38
C PRO A 145 -8.10 27.61 -34.55
N LYS A 146 -7.32 27.13 -35.52
CA LYS A 146 -7.07 27.86 -36.78
C LYS A 146 -8.32 27.94 -37.67
N THR A 147 -9.28 27.05 -37.46
CA THR A 147 -10.51 26.87 -38.25
C THR A 147 -11.62 27.87 -37.92
N ILE A 148 -11.54 28.59 -36.79
CA ILE A 148 -12.55 29.56 -36.37
C ILE A 148 -11.95 30.96 -36.15
N THR A 149 -12.80 31.98 -36.23
CA THR A 149 -12.40 33.37 -35.95
C THR A 149 -12.24 33.61 -34.46
N TRP A 150 -11.59 34.72 -34.09
CA TRP A 150 -11.46 35.11 -32.68
C TRP A 150 -12.83 35.34 -32.03
N ASP A 151 -13.72 36.07 -32.71
CA ASP A 151 -15.06 36.38 -32.20
C ASP A 151 -15.88 35.11 -31.95
N GLN A 152 -15.83 34.14 -32.88
CA GLN A 152 -16.48 32.83 -32.69
C GLN A 152 -15.93 32.07 -31.48
N ALA A 153 -14.61 32.07 -31.30
CA ALA A 153 -13.98 31.41 -30.16
C ALA A 153 -14.34 32.11 -28.83
N ALA A 154 -14.39 33.45 -28.83
CA ALA A 154 -14.78 34.26 -27.68
C ALA A 154 -16.23 34.00 -27.28
N ASP A 155 -17.17 34.00 -28.24
CA ASP A 155 -18.58 33.68 -28.01
C ASP A 155 -18.76 32.28 -27.39
N ILE A 156 -17.98 31.29 -27.84
CA ILE A 156 -17.99 29.95 -27.26
C ILE A 156 -17.44 29.97 -25.84
N CYS A 157 -16.31 30.64 -25.59
CA CYS A 157 -15.71 30.74 -24.26
C CYS A 157 -16.64 31.45 -23.26
N ASP A 158 -17.36 32.49 -23.68
CA ASP A 158 -18.33 33.23 -22.86
C ASP A 158 -19.52 32.36 -22.41
N SER A 159 -19.76 31.24 -23.09
CA SER A 159 -20.77 30.26 -22.66
C SER A 159 -20.33 29.39 -21.48
N PHE A 160 -19.05 29.43 -21.11
CA PHE A 160 -18.47 28.70 -19.97
C PHE A 160 -17.97 29.68 -18.91
N GLU A 161 -18.53 29.59 -17.70
CA GLU A 161 -17.99 30.35 -16.56
C GLU A 161 -16.51 30.01 -16.31
N ASP A 162 -15.72 31.03 -15.96
CA ASP A 162 -14.31 30.88 -15.59
C ASP A 162 -13.43 30.31 -16.75
N THR A 163 -13.79 30.58 -18.01
CA THR A 163 -12.97 30.25 -19.19
C THR A 163 -12.26 31.47 -19.75
N VAL A 164 -11.00 31.32 -20.16
CA VAL A 164 -10.17 32.40 -20.70
C VAL A 164 -9.55 32.00 -22.03
N LEU A 165 -9.93 32.74 -23.08
CA LEU A 165 -9.31 32.64 -24.40
C LEU A 165 -7.98 33.39 -24.41
N CYS A 166 -6.88 32.69 -24.64
CA CYS A 166 -5.53 33.22 -24.64
C CYS A 166 -5.05 33.54 -26.07
N GLN A 167 -4.30 34.62 -26.24
CA GLN A 167 -3.79 35.08 -27.54
C GLN A 167 -2.71 34.16 -28.11
N ASN A 168 -1.90 33.59 -27.23
CA ASN A 168 -0.80 32.71 -27.57
C ASN A 168 -0.45 31.80 -26.38
N GLU A 169 0.42 30.82 -26.64
CA GLU A 169 0.84 29.84 -25.65
C GLU A 169 1.59 30.48 -24.46
N GLU A 170 2.32 31.59 -24.67
CA GLU A 170 2.99 32.29 -23.57
C GLU A 170 2.00 32.90 -22.58
N GLU A 171 0.93 33.53 -23.06
CA GLU A 171 -0.15 34.05 -22.22
C GLU A 171 -0.87 32.92 -21.47
N LEU A 172 -1.10 31.78 -22.14
CA LEU A 172 -1.68 30.60 -21.53
C LEU A 172 -0.83 30.10 -20.35
N PHE A 173 0.49 30.00 -20.51
CA PHE A 173 1.40 29.66 -19.41
C PHE A 173 1.40 30.73 -18.31
N ASP A 174 1.43 32.01 -18.68
CA ASP A 174 1.47 33.12 -17.71
C ASP A 174 0.22 33.08 -16.80
N LYS A 175 -0.97 32.88 -17.39
CA LYS A 175 -2.23 32.68 -16.65
C LYS A 175 -2.25 31.37 -15.87
N PHE A 176 -1.73 30.27 -16.41
CA PHE A 176 -1.65 29.01 -15.67
C PHE A 176 -0.90 29.19 -14.35
N PHE A 177 0.25 29.87 -14.36
CA PHE A 177 1.01 30.16 -13.15
C PHE A 177 0.28 31.11 -12.19
N GLU A 178 -0.56 32.03 -12.67
CA GLU A 178 -1.45 32.82 -11.81
C GLU A 178 -2.49 31.93 -11.12
N LEU A 179 -3.03 30.93 -11.81
CA LEU A 179 -4.00 29.98 -11.23
C LEU A 179 -3.36 29.09 -10.17
N ILE A 180 -2.10 28.67 -10.35
CA ILE A 180 -1.44 27.77 -9.40
C ILE A 180 -0.57 28.50 -8.36
N ASP A 181 -0.63 29.83 -8.29
CA ASP A 181 0.29 30.60 -7.44
C ASP A 181 0.22 30.17 -5.98
N ASP A 182 -0.99 30.09 -5.42
CA ASP A 182 -1.26 29.65 -4.03
C ASP A 182 -1.57 28.14 -3.91
N ALA A 183 -1.29 27.33 -4.96
CA ALA A 183 -1.42 25.88 -4.90
C ALA A 183 -0.25 25.25 -4.11
N ASP A 184 -0.55 24.48 -3.08
CA ASP A 184 0.43 23.70 -2.31
C ASP A 184 0.68 22.34 -2.94
N VAL A 185 -0.37 21.74 -3.49
CA VAL A 185 -0.33 20.47 -4.21
C VAL A 185 -0.84 20.69 -5.64
N LEU A 186 -0.11 20.14 -6.61
CA LEU A 186 -0.58 19.93 -7.98
C LEU A 186 -0.90 18.45 -8.15
N SER A 187 -2.10 18.13 -8.64
CA SER A 187 -2.52 16.77 -8.90
C SER A 187 -3.24 16.66 -10.24
N GLY A 188 -3.02 15.57 -10.95
CA GLY A 188 -3.64 15.27 -12.25
C GLY A 188 -3.61 13.76 -12.46
N TRP A 189 -4.25 13.26 -13.52
CA TRP A 189 -4.28 11.84 -13.82
C TRP A 189 -3.16 11.46 -14.79
N ASN A 190 -2.21 10.62 -14.37
CA ASN A 190 -1.02 10.27 -15.17
C ASN A 190 -0.07 11.47 -15.45
N SER A 191 -0.19 12.51 -14.63
CA SER A 191 0.55 13.76 -14.72
C SER A 191 2.05 13.63 -14.45
N THR A 192 2.52 12.59 -13.74
CA THR A 192 3.95 12.27 -13.61
C THR A 192 4.57 11.98 -14.96
N THR A 193 3.85 11.26 -15.83
CA THR A 193 4.43 10.74 -17.08
C THR A 193 4.15 11.64 -18.28
N PHE A 194 3.11 12.48 -18.20
CA PHE A 194 2.70 13.34 -19.30
C PHE A 194 2.74 14.83 -18.95
N ASP A 195 1.78 15.33 -18.17
CA ASP A 195 1.53 16.76 -18.02
C ASP A 195 2.74 17.54 -17.48
N ILE A 196 3.32 17.09 -16.36
CA ILE A 196 4.47 17.77 -15.74
C ILE A 196 5.69 17.82 -16.67
N PRO A 197 6.20 16.68 -17.20
CA PRO A 197 7.34 16.74 -18.10
C PRO A 197 7.04 17.52 -19.39
N TYR A 198 5.82 17.41 -19.93
CA TYR A 198 5.42 18.14 -21.13
C TYR A 198 5.43 19.65 -20.89
N LEU A 199 4.77 20.13 -19.84
CA LEU A 199 4.69 21.56 -19.50
C LEU A 199 6.06 22.16 -19.21
N VAL A 200 6.92 21.45 -18.45
CA VAL A 200 8.28 21.94 -18.13
C VAL A 200 9.13 22.05 -19.40
N LYS A 201 9.12 21.02 -20.25
CA LYS A 201 9.90 21.02 -21.49
C LYS A 201 9.35 21.99 -22.53
N ARG A 202 8.04 22.13 -22.63
CA ARG A 202 7.40 23.07 -23.56
C ARG A 202 7.74 24.50 -23.19
N LEU A 203 7.63 24.87 -21.92
CA LEU A 203 8.01 26.20 -21.44
C LEU A 203 9.50 26.51 -21.66
N GLU A 204 10.37 25.52 -21.46
CA GLU A 204 11.81 25.64 -21.78
C GLU A 204 12.04 25.91 -23.27
N LYS A 205 11.27 25.27 -24.16
CA LYS A 205 11.35 25.41 -25.62
C LYS A 205 10.83 26.74 -26.15
N ILE A 206 9.69 27.23 -25.64
CA ILE A 206 9.04 28.46 -26.15
C ILE A 206 9.58 29.74 -25.52
N LYS A 207 10.01 29.71 -24.26
CA LYS A 207 10.63 30.86 -23.57
C LYS A 207 12.11 30.60 -23.33
N ASN A 208 12.42 29.93 -22.22
CA ASN A 208 13.76 29.59 -21.79
C ASN A 208 13.71 28.73 -20.51
N ARG A 209 14.85 28.14 -20.16
CA ARG A 209 14.98 27.34 -18.93
C ARG A 209 14.67 28.12 -17.65
N ASP A 210 14.99 29.40 -17.55
CA ASP A 210 14.77 30.19 -16.32
C ASP A 210 13.28 30.31 -15.98
N SER A 211 12.43 30.37 -17.00
CA SER A 211 10.97 30.43 -16.87
C SER A 211 10.39 29.21 -16.12
N THR A 212 11.05 28.05 -16.21
CA THR A 212 10.63 26.82 -15.50
C THR A 212 10.70 26.93 -13.98
N LYS A 213 11.43 27.91 -13.43
CA LYS A 213 11.44 28.16 -11.98
C LYS A 213 10.06 28.47 -11.41
N ARG A 214 9.13 28.94 -12.25
CA ARG A 214 7.77 29.26 -11.85
C ARG A 214 6.95 28.04 -11.44
N PHE A 215 7.35 26.83 -11.80
CA PHE A 215 6.75 25.59 -11.28
C PHE A 215 7.09 25.37 -9.81
N CYS A 216 8.30 25.74 -9.37
CA CYS A 216 8.74 25.60 -7.98
C CYS A 216 8.51 26.89 -7.16
N LEU A 217 8.52 26.75 -5.84
CA LEU A 217 8.75 27.87 -4.93
C LEU A 217 10.25 28.13 -4.73
N TRP A 218 10.57 29.18 -3.97
CA TRP A 218 11.95 29.62 -3.69
C TRP A 218 12.84 29.83 -4.92
N LYS A 219 12.23 30.08 -6.09
CA LYS A 219 12.91 30.25 -7.38
C LYS A 219 13.85 29.08 -7.73
N GLN A 220 13.51 27.87 -7.30
CA GLN A 220 14.26 26.65 -7.64
C GLN A 220 13.92 26.15 -9.04
N PHE A 221 14.82 25.40 -9.64
CA PHE A 221 14.52 24.68 -10.87
C PHE A 221 13.82 23.34 -10.55
N PRO A 222 12.84 22.91 -11.37
CA PRO A 222 12.34 21.54 -11.31
C PRO A 222 13.51 20.55 -11.48
N ARG A 223 13.58 19.54 -10.62
CA ARG A 223 14.64 18.53 -10.67
C ARG A 223 14.26 17.43 -11.65
N LYS A 224 15.05 17.27 -12.70
CA LYS A 224 14.91 16.15 -13.63
C LYS A 224 15.03 14.80 -12.89
N ARG A 225 14.07 13.90 -13.12
CA ARG A 225 14.05 12.52 -12.61
C ARG A 225 13.73 11.57 -13.78
N THR A 226 14.38 10.41 -13.81
CA THR A 226 14.01 9.32 -14.72
C THR A 226 13.66 8.08 -13.91
N PHE A 227 12.77 7.26 -14.46
CA PHE A 227 12.33 6.00 -13.86
C PHE A 227 11.92 5.01 -14.94
N GLU A 228 11.96 3.72 -14.64
CA GLU A 228 11.56 2.69 -15.58
C GLU A 228 10.06 2.38 -15.45
N LYS A 229 9.35 2.32 -16.58
CA LYS A 229 7.94 1.88 -16.66
C LYS A 229 7.78 1.01 -17.90
N PHE A 230 7.35 -0.24 -17.73
CA PHE A 230 7.21 -1.24 -18.79
C PHE A 230 8.49 -1.43 -19.64
N GLY A 231 9.66 -1.52 -18.99
CA GLY A 231 10.94 -1.72 -19.66
C GLY A 231 11.46 -0.49 -20.42
N LYS A 232 10.82 0.67 -20.29
CA LYS A 232 11.23 1.93 -20.92
C LYS A 232 11.55 2.98 -19.87
N GLU A 233 12.66 3.68 -20.07
CA GLU A 233 12.99 4.86 -19.26
C GLU A 233 12.03 6.01 -19.60
N GLN A 234 11.37 6.54 -18.58
CA GLN A 234 10.45 7.66 -18.65
C GLN A 234 11.08 8.88 -17.98
N LEU A 235 10.81 10.06 -18.53
CA LEU A 235 11.27 11.35 -18.02
C LEU A 235 10.18 12.03 -17.20
N THR A 236 10.53 12.56 -16.04
CA THR A 236 9.66 13.44 -15.24
C THR A 236 10.47 14.52 -14.50
N TYR A 237 9.78 15.37 -13.74
CA TYR A 237 10.38 16.45 -12.96
C TYR A 237 9.77 16.53 -11.56
N ASP A 238 10.62 16.61 -10.54
CA ASP A 238 10.21 16.89 -9.17
C ASP A 238 10.13 18.41 -8.99
N ILE A 239 9.02 18.89 -8.45
CA ILE A 239 8.75 20.30 -8.17
C ILE A 239 8.87 20.55 -6.67
N TYR A 240 9.54 21.65 -6.29
CA TYR A 240 9.82 21.97 -4.89
C TYR A 240 8.91 23.07 -4.35
N GLY A 241 8.39 22.90 -3.15
CA GLY A 241 7.50 23.84 -2.47
C GLY A 241 6.06 23.85 -2.98
N ARG A 242 5.81 23.41 -4.22
CA ARG A 242 4.50 22.98 -4.71
C ARG A 242 4.57 21.49 -4.99
N VAL A 243 4.10 20.67 -4.08
CA VAL A 243 4.26 19.22 -4.15
C VAL A 243 3.42 18.68 -5.30
N HIS A 244 4.01 17.84 -6.14
CA HIS A 244 3.26 17.10 -7.15
C HIS A 244 2.90 15.72 -6.61
N LEU A 245 1.59 15.40 -6.67
CA LEU A 245 1.06 14.09 -6.34
C LEU A 245 0.17 13.64 -7.49
N ASP A 246 0.67 12.73 -8.32
CA ASP A 246 -0.13 12.14 -9.40
C ASP A 246 -1.25 11.28 -8.81
N TYR A 247 -2.48 11.59 -9.20
CA TYR A 247 -3.66 10.94 -8.65
C TYR A 247 -3.77 9.49 -9.12
N LEU A 248 -3.26 9.15 -10.30
CA LEU A 248 -3.20 7.75 -10.76
C LEU A 248 -2.28 6.92 -9.85
N GLU A 249 -1.13 7.46 -9.46
CA GLU A 249 -0.20 6.77 -8.55
C GLU A 249 -0.81 6.60 -7.15
N LEU A 250 -1.49 7.64 -6.64
CA LEU A 250 -2.25 7.55 -5.39
C LEU A 250 -3.34 6.48 -5.47
N TYR A 251 -4.07 6.44 -6.58
CA TYR A 251 -5.15 5.49 -6.81
C TYR A 251 -4.63 4.04 -6.84
N GLN A 252 -3.56 3.78 -7.60
CA GLN A 252 -2.93 2.46 -7.68
C GLN A 252 -2.34 2.01 -6.34
N LYS A 253 -1.81 2.96 -5.55
CA LYS A 253 -1.23 2.64 -4.24
C LYS A 253 -2.28 2.23 -3.22
N HIS A 254 -3.42 2.93 -3.20
CA HIS A 254 -4.40 2.82 -2.12
C HIS A 254 -5.59 1.92 -2.43
N THR A 255 -5.78 1.56 -3.70
CA THR A 255 -6.80 0.59 -4.14
C THR A 255 -6.25 -0.83 -4.03
N TYR A 256 -7.01 -1.75 -3.44
CA TYR A 256 -6.59 -3.12 -3.16
C TYR A 256 -6.79 -4.11 -4.31
N HIS A 257 -7.63 -3.75 -5.28
CA HIS A 257 -7.95 -4.61 -6.42
C HIS A 257 -7.32 -4.03 -7.68
N GLU A 258 -6.85 -4.92 -8.56
CA GLU A 258 -6.43 -4.51 -9.89
C GLU A 258 -7.64 -4.14 -10.74
N MET A 259 -7.50 -3.03 -11.47
CA MET A 259 -8.51 -2.60 -12.43
C MET A 259 -8.27 -3.21 -13.80
N HIS A 260 -9.36 -3.46 -14.54
CA HIS A 260 -9.28 -3.83 -15.96
C HIS A 260 -8.63 -2.74 -16.82
N SER A 261 -8.83 -1.47 -16.45
CA SER A 261 -8.20 -0.32 -17.07
C SER A 261 -7.98 0.77 -16.03
N TYR A 262 -6.87 1.49 -16.17
CA TYR A 262 -6.57 2.69 -15.38
C TYR A 262 -6.78 4.00 -16.18
N SER A 263 -7.54 3.94 -17.27
CA SER A 263 -7.99 5.16 -17.93
C SER A 263 -8.92 5.94 -17.00
N LEU A 264 -8.84 7.28 -17.04
CA LEU A 264 -9.68 8.14 -16.21
C LEU A 264 -11.17 7.92 -16.47
N ASP A 265 -11.55 7.58 -17.71
CA ASP A 265 -12.93 7.24 -18.06
C ASP A 265 -13.41 5.97 -17.33
N PHE A 266 -12.62 4.90 -17.37
CA PHE A 266 -12.97 3.64 -16.72
C PHE A 266 -13.02 3.77 -15.20
N VAL A 267 -12.00 4.42 -14.61
CA VAL A 267 -11.96 4.63 -13.16
C VAL A 267 -13.04 5.63 -12.72
N GLY A 268 -13.28 6.69 -13.48
CA GLY A 268 -14.37 7.64 -13.23
C GLY A 268 -15.73 6.94 -13.20
N GLU A 269 -16.00 6.08 -14.19
CA GLU A 269 -17.23 5.30 -14.22
C GLU A 269 -17.34 4.37 -13.01
N HIS A 270 -16.29 3.62 -12.70
CA HIS A 270 -16.28 2.70 -11.57
C HIS A 270 -16.49 3.42 -10.23
N GLU A 271 -15.83 4.56 -10.05
CA GLU A 271 -15.80 5.26 -8.78
C GLU A 271 -17.01 6.17 -8.54
N THR A 272 -17.46 6.89 -9.57
CA THR A 272 -18.48 7.94 -9.44
C THR A 272 -19.77 7.64 -10.22
N GLY A 273 -19.74 6.64 -11.11
CA GLY A 273 -20.83 6.35 -12.04
C GLY A 273 -20.88 7.31 -13.23
N ASP A 274 -19.94 8.25 -13.34
CA ASP A 274 -19.86 9.18 -14.46
C ASP A 274 -18.95 8.65 -15.56
N ARG A 275 -19.41 8.70 -16.81
CA ARG A 275 -18.57 8.45 -17.98
C ARG A 275 -18.09 9.76 -18.58
N LYS A 276 -16.93 9.76 -19.24
CA LYS A 276 -16.50 10.86 -20.08
C LYS A 276 -17.50 11.12 -21.21
N LEU A 277 -17.58 12.36 -21.64
CA LEU A 277 -18.41 12.79 -22.76
C LEU A 277 -18.00 12.01 -24.02
N PRO A 278 -18.90 11.19 -24.60
CA PRO A 278 -18.59 10.47 -25.82
C PRO A 278 -18.47 11.46 -26.98
N TYR A 279 -17.45 11.31 -27.82
CA TYR A 279 -17.28 12.10 -29.03
C TYR A 279 -16.84 11.21 -30.20
N GLU A 280 -17.17 11.62 -31.43
CA GLU A 280 -16.82 10.89 -32.64
C GLU A 280 -15.52 11.42 -33.26
N GLY A 281 -14.57 10.52 -33.54
CA GLY A 281 -13.27 10.85 -34.12
C GLY A 281 -12.20 11.12 -33.06
N SER A 282 -11.21 11.96 -33.38
CA SER A 282 -10.08 12.27 -32.49
C SER A 282 -10.30 13.57 -31.69
N LEU A 283 -9.57 13.72 -30.59
CA LEU A 283 -9.49 14.96 -29.81
C LEU A 283 -9.04 16.16 -30.68
N ASP A 284 -8.14 15.94 -31.64
CA ASP A 284 -7.75 16.95 -32.62
C ASP A 284 -8.92 17.40 -33.53
N ARG A 285 -9.76 16.46 -33.95
CA ARG A 285 -10.97 16.77 -34.72
C ARG A 285 -11.95 17.55 -33.86
N LEU A 286 -12.10 17.17 -32.59
CA LEU A 286 -12.93 17.89 -31.61
C LEU A 286 -12.45 19.34 -31.48
N TYR A 287 -11.15 19.56 -31.25
CA TYR A 287 -10.55 20.88 -31.19
C TYR A 287 -10.84 21.73 -32.44
N LYS A 288 -10.64 21.16 -33.64
CA LYS A 288 -10.79 21.87 -34.91
C LYS A 288 -12.24 22.17 -35.30
N TYR A 289 -13.18 21.28 -35.00
CA TYR A 289 -14.52 21.34 -35.58
C TYR A 289 -15.67 21.42 -34.57
N ASP A 290 -15.41 21.14 -33.29
CA ASP A 290 -16.36 21.26 -32.19
C ASP A 290 -15.65 21.77 -30.93
N PHE A 291 -15.19 23.02 -31.04
CA PHE A 291 -14.38 23.68 -30.01
C PHE A 291 -15.13 23.79 -28.66
N LYS A 292 -16.46 23.91 -28.69
CA LYS A 292 -17.29 23.91 -27.49
C LYS A 292 -17.15 22.60 -26.72
N LYS A 293 -17.32 21.47 -27.40
CA LYS A 293 -17.21 20.14 -26.78
C LYS A 293 -15.79 19.80 -26.35
N PHE A 294 -14.79 20.33 -27.05
CA PHE A 294 -13.39 20.24 -26.63
C PHE A 294 -13.15 20.90 -25.26
N ILE A 295 -13.71 22.10 -25.03
CA ILE A 295 -13.64 22.77 -23.72
C ILE A 295 -14.38 21.98 -22.64
N GLU A 296 -15.57 21.46 -22.97
CA GLU A 296 -16.35 20.61 -22.05
C GLU A 296 -15.57 19.36 -21.63
N TYR A 297 -14.88 18.73 -22.57
CA TYR A 297 -14.07 17.53 -22.34
C TYR A 297 -12.95 17.76 -21.33
N ASN A 298 -12.07 18.73 -21.58
CA ASN A 298 -10.94 19.03 -20.68
C ASN A 298 -11.41 19.52 -19.30
N ARG A 299 -12.54 20.24 -19.23
CA ARG A 299 -13.17 20.60 -17.95
C ARG A 299 -13.68 19.38 -17.20
N GLN A 300 -14.30 18.44 -17.90
CA GLN A 300 -14.85 17.23 -17.31
C GLN A 300 -13.76 16.36 -16.70
N ASP A 301 -12.61 16.22 -17.37
CA ASP A 301 -11.49 15.41 -16.87
C ASP A 301 -11.02 15.88 -15.50
N VAL A 302 -10.83 17.19 -15.33
CA VAL A 302 -10.49 17.76 -14.03
C VAL A 302 -11.62 17.54 -13.00
N MET A 303 -12.88 17.72 -13.38
CA MET A 303 -14.00 17.53 -12.46
C MET A 303 -14.21 16.06 -12.07
N LEU A 304 -13.89 15.10 -12.93
CA LEU A 304 -13.89 13.68 -12.60
C LEU A 304 -12.86 13.40 -11.50
N LEU A 305 -11.65 13.97 -11.61
CA LEU A 305 -10.64 13.85 -10.55
C LEU A 305 -11.13 14.39 -9.21
N VAL A 306 -11.79 15.55 -9.21
CA VAL A 306 -12.37 16.16 -8.00
C VAL A 306 -13.39 15.21 -7.38
N LYS A 307 -14.30 14.62 -8.17
CA LYS A 307 -15.30 13.68 -7.65
C LYS A 307 -14.66 12.39 -7.10
N ILE A 308 -13.62 11.88 -7.76
CA ILE A 308 -12.88 10.71 -7.29
C ILE A 308 -12.19 11.02 -5.95
N ASP A 309 -11.57 12.20 -5.79
CA ASP A 309 -10.94 12.60 -4.50
C ASP A 309 -11.95 12.96 -3.42
N ASP A 310 -13.08 13.57 -3.75
CA ASP A 310 -14.16 13.81 -2.78
C ASP A 310 -14.65 12.49 -2.16
N LYS A 311 -14.67 11.40 -2.94
CA LYS A 311 -15.00 10.05 -2.47
C LYS A 311 -13.85 9.40 -1.71
N ASN A 312 -12.65 9.37 -2.30
CA ASN A 312 -11.55 8.52 -1.83
C ASN A 312 -10.56 9.22 -0.89
N ARG A 313 -10.42 10.54 -1.03
CA ARG A 313 -9.60 11.43 -0.20
C ARG A 313 -8.14 10.98 -0.06
N PHE A 314 -7.53 10.55 -1.16
CA PHE A 314 -6.19 9.97 -1.14
C PHE A 314 -5.10 11.01 -0.90
N ILE A 315 -5.30 12.26 -1.35
CA ILE A 315 -4.36 13.35 -1.05
C ILE A 315 -4.36 13.64 0.45
N ASP A 316 -5.55 13.70 1.06
CA ASP A 316 -5.68 13.90 2.51
C ASP A 316 -5.10 12.74 3.32
N LEU A 317 -5.25 11.51 2.83
CA LEU A 317 -4.67 10.32 3.43
C LEU A 317 -3.13 10.40 3.42
N SER A 318 -2.55 10.75 2.27
CA SER A 318 -1.11 10.97 2.11
C SER A 318 -0.61 12.11 3.00
N ASN A 319 -1.35 13.21 3.07
CA ASN A 319 -1.02 14.33 3.93
C ASN A 319 -0.92 13.90 5.41
N GLN A 320 -1.89 13.14 5.91
CA GLN A 320 -1.84 12.64 7.30
C GLN A 320 -0.73 11.62 7.54
N LEU A 321 -0.53 10.66 6.62
CA LEU A 321 0.58 9.69 6.72
C LEU A 321 1.94 10.37 6.82
N ALA A 322 2.15 11.43 6.03
CA ALA A 322 3.39 12.18 6.00
C ALA A 322 3.67 12.86 7.35
N HIS A 323 2.66 13.55 7.90
CA HIS A 323 2.78 14.33 9.13
C HIS A 323 2.89 13.44 10.37
N ASP A 324 2.10 12.35 10.44
CA ASP A 324 2.17 11.39 11.54
C ASP A 324 3.54 10.69 11.66
N ASN A 325 4.35 10.71 10.59
CA ASN A 325 5.67 10.06 10.55
C ASN A 325 6.82 11.03 10.23
N ASN A 326 6.58 12.34 10.20
CA ASN A 326 7.60 13.36 9.93
C ASN A 326 8.38 13.16 8.62
N VAL A 327 7.68 12.79 7.55
CA VAL A 327 8.24 12.66 6.18
C VAL A 327 7.60 13.65 5.22
N LEU A 328 8.18 13.84 4.03
CA LEU A 328 7.57 14.71 3.00
C LEU A 328 6.36 13.99 2.37
N LEU A 329 5.40 14.74 1.81
CA LEU A 329 4.20 14.15 1.19
C LEU A 329 4.55 13.14 0.09
N GLN A 330 5.51 13.46 -0.77
CA GLN A 330 5.99 12.56 -1.83
C GLN A 330 6.59 11.25 -1.28
N ASN A 331 7.03 11.21 -0.02
CA ASN A 331 7.53 9.98 0.59
C ASN A 331 6.40 8.97 0.84
N THR A 332 5.14 9.39 0.90
CA THR A 332 4.00 8.49 1.10
C THR A 332 3.64 7.70 -0.14
N LEU A 333 4.14 8.05 -1.33
CA LEU A 333 3.98 7.24 -2.54
C LEU A 333 4.80 5.94 -2.47
N GLY A 334 5.93 5.96 -1.74
CA GLY A 334 6.68 4.76 -1.36
C GLY A 334 6.30 4.24 0.03
N SER A 335 6.66 3.00 0.35
CA SER A 335 6.46 2.44 1.71
C SER A 335 7.75 2.46 2.55
N VAL A 336 8.92 2.38 1.90
CA VAL A 336 10.22 2.27 2.60
C VAL A 336 10.51 3.51 3.44
N ALA A 337 10.53 4.71 2.85
CA ALA A 337 10.87 5.94 3.58
C ALA A 337 9.92 6.23 4.75
N LEU A 338 8.64 5.91 4.57
CA LEU A 338 7.60 6.06 5.60
C LEU A 338 7.86 5.14 6.79
N ILE A 339 8.08 3.84 6.55
CA ILE A 339 8.32 2.86 7.61
C ILE A 339 9.70 3.07 8.25
N ASP A 340 10.72 3.40 7.46
CA ASP A 340 12.07 3.72 7.95
C ASP A 340 12.01 4.82 9.01
N GLN A 341 11.32 5.93 8.71
CA GLN A 341 11.18 7.03 9.66
C GLN A 341 10.26 6.68 10.83
N ALA A 342 9.21 5.89 10.60
CA ALA A 342 8.32 5.45 11.67
C ALA A 342 9.06 4.64 12.75
N ILE A 343 9.97 3.74 12.36
CA ILE A 343 10.81 2.97 13.28
C ILE A 343 11.83 3.90 13.97
N ILE A 344 12.44 4.83 13.23
CA ILE A 344 13.37 5.82 13.81
C ILE A 344 12.68 6.67 14.88
N ASN A 345 11.45 7.15 14.61
CA ASN A 345 10.67 7.91 15.59
C ASN A 345 10.38 7.07 16.84
N GLU A 346 10.06 5.77 16.69
CA GLU A 346 9.88 4.86 17.83
C GLU A 346 11.17 4.72 18.65
N ILE A 347 12.32 4.54 17.99
CA ILE A 347 13.63 4.42 18.64
C ILE A 347 13.92 5.67 19.46
N HIS A 348 13.74 6.87 18.90
CA HIS A 348 14.00 8.11 19.62
C HIS A 348 12.99 8.37 20.74
N ASN A 349 11.73 7.94 20.60
CA ASN A 349 10.74 8.01 21.69
C ASN A 349 11.12 7.17 22.91
N GLN A 350 12.01 6.19 22.72
CA GLN A 350 12.59 5.37 23.79
C GLN A 350 13.98 5.88 24.24
N ASP A 351 14.37 7.10 23.86
CA ASP A 351 15.69 7.71 24.13
C ASP A 351 16.88 6.89 23.59
N LEU A 352 16.65 6.09 22.55
CA LEU A 352 17.66 5.28 21.86
C LEU A 352 18.06 5.92 20.52
N ILE A 353 19.19 5.46 19.95
CA ILE A 353 19.75 5.93 18.68
C ILE A 353 19.72 4.83 17.63
N ALA A 354 19.24 5.15 16.43
CA ALA A 354 19.09 4.21 15.33
C ALA A 354 20.43 3.88 14.64
N PRO A 355 20.57 2.68 14.05
CA PRO A 355 21.78 2.31 13.31
C PRO A 355 21.90 3.13 12.02
N SER A 356 23.12 3.27 11.51
CA SER A 356 23.33 3.75 10.13
C SER A 356 22.90 2.68 9.11
N LYS A 357 22.51 3.08 7.89
CA LYS A 357 22.22 2.11 6.83
C LYS A 357 23.44 1.22 6.55
N LYS A 358 23.24 -0.10 6.53
CA LYS A 358 24.25 -1.06 6.06
C LYS A 358 24.41 -0.89 4.54
N LYS A 359 25.65 -0.97 4.05
CA LYS A 359 25.86 -1.09 2.60
C LYS A 359 25.34 -2.45 2.16
N PHE A 360 24.39 -2.46 1.24
CA PHE A 360 23.99 -3.70 0.59
C PHE A 360 25.18 -4.26 -0.17
N VAL A 361 25.54 -5.51 0.11
CA VAL A 361 26.51 -6.28 -0.67
C VAL A 361 25.69 -7.20 -1.56
N GLU A 362 25.82 -7.05 -2.87
CA GLU A 362 25.19 -7.95 -3.83
C GLU A 362 25.70 -9.38 -3.59
N GLY A 363 24.79 -10.30 -3.35
CA GLY A 363 25.02 -11.73 -3.16
C GLY A 363 23.76 -12.51 -3.57
N ILE A 364 23.77 -13.85 -3.46
CA ILE A 364 22.60 -14.68 -3.78
C ILE A 364 21.50 -14.37 -2.77
N THR A 365 20.65 -13.40 -3.11
CA THR A 365 19.53 -12.91 -2.31
C THR A 365 18.25 -13.62 -2.71
N SER A 366 18.27 -14.94 -2.91
CA SER A 366 17.03 -15.67 -3.01
C SER A 366 16.48 -15.94 -1.64
N VAL A 367 15.38 -15.25 -1.35
CA VAL A 367 14.54 -15.54 -0.19
C VAL A 367 13.50 -16.56 -0.64
N ALA A 368 13.18 -17.54 0.20
CA ALA A 368 12.07 -18.43 -0.05
C ALA A 368 10.77 -17.61 -0.08
N GLY A 369 9.99 -17.74 -1.15
CA GLY A 369 8.66 -17.14 -1.23
C GLY A 369 7.66 -17.80 -0.27
N ALA A 370 6.40 -17.37 -0.33
CA ALA A 370 5.33 -18.05 0.37
C ALA A 370 5.14 -19.48 -0.15
N TYR A 371 4.51 -20.34 0.66
CA TYR A 371 4.09 -21.65 0.21
C TYR A 371 2.76 -21.54 -0.54
N VAL A 372 2.69 -22.14 -1.72
CA VAL A 372 1.46 -22.30 -2.50
C VAL A 372 1.30 -23.80 -2.74
N ALA A 373 0.20 -24.38 -2.27
CA ALA A 373 -0.12 -25.77 -2.53
C ALA A 373 -0.56 -25.93 -3.98
N SER A 374 -0.17 -27.04 -4.62
CA SER A 374 -0.71 -27.37 -5.94
C SER A 374 -2.22 -27.60 -5.81
N PRO A 375 -3.06 -26.86 -6.57
CA PRO A 375 -4.50 -27.03 -6.48
C PRO A 375 -4.90 -28.43 -6.93
N LYS A 376 -5.87 -29.05 -6.25
CA LYS A 376 -6.53 -30.25 -6.76
C LYS A 376 -7.40 -29.83 -7.94
N ILE A 377 -6.96 -30.18 -9.15
CA ILE A 377 -7.64 -29.79 -10.38
C ILE A 377 -9.00 -30.49 -10.44
N GLY A 378 -10.08 -29.72 -10.62
CA GLY A 378 -11.45 -30.23 -10.71
C GLY A 378 -12.48 -29.16 -10.36
N MET A 379 -13.75 -29.40 -10.72
CA MET A 379 -14.86 -28.54 -10.30
C MET A 379 -15.29 -28.91 -8.87
N HIS A 380 -14.96 -28.06 -7.91
CA HIS A 380 -15.32 -28.24 -6.50
C HIS A 380 -16.56 -27.42 -6.16
N LYS A 381 -17.58 -28.06 -5.58
CA LYS A 381 -18.88 -27.42 -5.36
C LYS A 381 -18.99 -26.66 -4.04
N TRP A 382 -18.29 -27.12 -3.00
CA TRP A 382 -18.45 -26.62 -1.63
C TRP A 382 -17.10 -26.31 -1.01
N ILE A 383 -16.67 -25.06 -1.09
CA ILE A 383 -15.33 -24.64 -0.65
C ILE A 383 -15.47 -23.80 0.62
N GLY A 384 -14.78 -24.20 1.69
CA GLY A 384 -14.60 -23.43 2.91
C GLY A 384 -13.16 -22.94 3.02
N SER A 385 -12.98 -21.64 3.24
CA SER A 385 -11.67 -21.01 3.34
C SER A 385 -11.34 -20.58 4.77
N VAL A 386 -10.13 -20.87 5.25
CA VAL A 386 -9.61 -20.41 6.54
C VAL A 386 -8.36 -19.57 6.29
N ASP A 387 -8.32 -18.35 6.83
CA ASP A 387 -7.25 -17.37 6.63
C ASP A 387 -6.62 -16.90 7.96
N ILE A 388 -5.29 -16.81 8.02
CA ILE A 388 -4.58 -16.23 9.17
C ILE A 388 -4.44 -14.72 9.00
N LYS A 389 -5.24 -13.98 9.78
CA LYS A 389 -5.18 -12.51 9.82
C LYS A 389 -3.74 -12.00 10.05
N SER A 390 -3.16 -11.40 9.02
CA SER A 390 -1.85 -10.74 9.09
C SER A 390 -0.74 -11.70 9.55
N LEU A 391 -0.55 -12.82 8.84
CA LEU A 391 0.45 -13.84 9.13
C LEU A 391 1.84 -13.23 9.40
N TYR A 392 2.40 -12.47 8.47
CA TYR A 392 3.77 -11.95 8.60
C TYR A 392 4.00 -10.97 9.76
N PRO A 393 3.17 -9.93 9.98
CA PRO A 393 3.26 -9.13 11.20
C PRO A 393 3.11 -9.96 12.48
N SER A 394 2.31 -11.02 12.46
CA SER A 394 2.15 -11.92 13.61
C SER A 394 3.41 -12.74 13.86
N VAL A 395 4.09 -13.25 12.83
CA VAL A 395 5.38 -13.92 12.94
C VAL A 395 6.45 -12.99 13.53
N ILE A 396 6.56 -11.76 13.02
CA ILE A 396 7.51 -10.75 13.53
C ILE A 396 7.28 -10.52 15.03
N ARG A 397 6.03 -10.42 15.47
CA ARG A 397 5.70 -10.22 16.90
C ARG A 397 5.96 -11.47 17.73
N ALA A 398 5.59 -12.65 17.24
CA ALA A 398 5.71 -13.92 17.97
C ALA A 398 7.18 -14.30 18.21
N LEU A 399 8.04 -14.09 17.22
CA LEU A 399 9.48 -14.35 17.29
C LEU A 399 10.30 -13.15 17.77
N ASN A 400 9.64 -12.07 18.24
CA ASN A 400 10.28 -10.84 18.70
C ASN A 400 11.33 -10.28 17.72
N MET A 401 11.04 -10.30 16.42
CA MET A 401 12.03 -10.06 15.38
C MET A 401 12.31 -8.57 15.18
N SER A 402 13.53 -8.17 15.46
CA SER A 402 14.06 -6.83 15.24
C SER A 402 15.59 -6.92 15.10
N PRO A 403 16.29 -5.98 14.43
CA PRO A 403 17.73 -6.09 14.24
C PRO A 403 18.53 -6.26 15.54
N GLU A 404 18.10 -5.62 16.62
CA GLU A 404 18.74 -5.69 17.94
C GLU A 404 18.38 -6.93 18.76
N THR A 405 17.39 -7.71 18.32
CA THR A 405 17.03 -8.96 18.99
C THR A 405 17.73 -10.17 18.38
N ILE A 406 18.41 -10.03 17.25
CA ILE A 406 19.18 -11.12 16.64
C ILE A 406 20.38 -11.45 17.52
N MET A 407 20.49 -12.71 17.94
CA MET A 407 21.63 -13.21 18.69
C MET A 407 22.66 -13.90 17.80
N GLY A 408 22.19 -14.56 16.74
CA GLY A 408 23.04 -15.32 15.84
C GLY A 408 22.27 -16.09 14.78
N GLN A 409 23.01 -16.77 13.92
CA GLN A 409 22.50 -17.59 12.82
C GLN A 409 23.18 -18.97 12.86
N PHE A 410 22.38 -20.03 12.86
CA PHE A 410 22.90 -21.37 12.63
C PHE A 410 23.46 -21.47 11.20
N ARG A 411 24.64 -22.05 11.05
CA ARG A 411 25.22 -22.35 9.74
C ARG A 411 24.31 -23.30 9.00
N LEU A 412 23.90 -22.89 7.81
CA LEU A 412 22.95 -23.62 6.98
C LEU A 412 23.66 -24.63 6.07
N ASP A 413 24.68 -25.32 6.57
CA ASP A 413 25.59 -26.13 5.75
C ASP A 413 24.85 -27.19 4.92
N ARG A 414 23.92 -27.94 5.52
CA ARG A 414 23.14 -28.99 4.84
C ARG A 414 22.12 -28.39 3.90
N THR A 415 21.47 -27.31 4.33
CA THR A 415 20.45 -26.63 3.52
C THR A 415 21.08 -26.00 2.27
N MET A 416 22.20 -25.29 2.42
CA MET A 416 22.89 -24.62 1.33
C MET A 416 23.52 -25.59 0.35
N GLU A 417 24.00 -26.76 0.79
CA GLU A 417 24.46 -27.81 -0.12
C GLU A 417 23.36 -28.20 -1.14
N ILE A 418 22.13 -28.36 -0.68
CA ILE A 418 20.98 -28.70 -1.54
C ILE A 418 20.60 -27.50 -2.43
N VAL A 419 20.51 -26.30 -1.87
CA VAL A 419 20.13 -25.09 -2.61
C VAL A 419 21.15 -24.78 -3.71
N GLU A 420 22.45 -24.87 -3.42
CA GLU A 420 23.52 -24.66 -4.40
C GLU A 420 23.50 -25.71 -5.50
N LYS A 421 23.19 -26.97 -5.17
CA LYS A 421 23.00 -28.02 -6.17
C LYS A 421 21.84 -27.70 -7.11
N ARG A 422 20.68 -27.31 -6.56
CA ARG A 422 19.48 -26.92 -7.34
C ARG A 422 19.72 -25.71 -8.24
N MET A 423 20.43 -24.70 -7.74
CA MET A 423 20.80 -23.52 -8.55
C MET A 423 21.70 -23.88 -9.73
N LYS A 424 22.61 -24.86 -9.58
CA LYS A 424 23.45 -25.36 -10.69
C LYS A 424 22.64 -26.13 -11.73
N GLU A 425 21.49 -26.67 -11.37
CA GLU A 425 20.58 -27.41 -12.26
C GLU A 425 19.62 -26.48 -13.04
N SER A 426 19.91 -25.16 -13.08
CA SER A 426 19.16 -24.12 -13.80
C SER A 426 17.79 -23.74 -13.22
N LEU A 427 17.48 -24.16 -11.99
CA LEU A 427 16.30 -23.67 -11.28
C LEU A 427 16.49 -22.21 -10.90
N MET A 428 15.40 -21.42 -10.99
CA MET A 428 15.42 -20.06 -10.48
C MET A 428 15.67 -20.06 -8.98
N ALA A 429 16.25 -18.98 -8.49
CA ALA A 429 16.77 -18.95 -7.13
C ALA A 429 15.66 -19.12 -6.06
N GLY A 430 14.41 -18.73 -6.34
CA GLY A 430 13.24 -19.02 -5.50
C GLY A 430 12.74 -20.47 -5.57
N GLU A 431 12.79 -21.10 -6.74
CA GLU A 431 12.41 -22.51 -6.96
C GLU A 431 13.35 -23.46 -6.22
N SER A 432 14.62 -23.07 -6.09
CA SER A 432 15.62 -23.83 -5.32
C SER A 432 15.20 -24.00 -3.85
N TRP A 433 14.39 -23.09 -3.31
CA TRP A 433 13.85 -23.13 -1.94
C TRP A 433 12.44 -23.74 -1.83
N ALA A 434 11.82 -24.17 -2.94
CA ALA A 434 10.39 -24.50 -2.98
C ALA A 434 9.94 -25.61 -2.02
N ASP A 435 10.81 -26.57 -1.66
CA ASP A 435 10.40 -27.69 -0.79
C ASP A 435 10.69 -27.45 0.70
N PHE A 436 11.34 -26.35 1.05
CA PHE A 436 11.74 -26.08 2.43
C PHE A 436 10.65 -25.33 3.19
N PHE A 437 9.96 -26.03 4.09
CA PHE A 437 9.10 -25.37 5.09
C PHE A 437 9.92 -24.69 6.18
N GLY A 438 11.08 -25.25 6.51
CA GLY A 438 12.14 -24.64 7.32
C GLY A 438 13.48 -25.20 6.86
N VAL A 439 14.58 -24.60 7.33
CA VAL A 439 15.92 -25.11 7.04
C VAL A 439 16.15 -26.46 7.71
N ILE A 440 17.02 -27.29 7.17
CA ILE A 440 17.30 -28.64 7.68
C ILE A 440 17.81 -28.56 9.12
N GLU A 441 18.68 -27.60 9.42
CA GLU A 441 19.24 -27.40 10.75
C GLU A 441 18.17 -27.09 11.79
N TYR A 442 17.15 -26.33 11.42
CA TYR A 442 15.99 -26.08 12.27
C TYR A 442 15.25 -27.39 12.54
N GLN A 443 15.00 -28.21 11.51
CA GLN A 443 14.32 -29.49 11.66
C GLN A 443 15.10 -30.48 12.53
N LEU A 444 16.43 -30.53 12.41
CA LEU A 444 17.27 -31.37 13.26
C LEU A 444 17.17 -30.98 14.74
N ILE A 445 17.04 -29.68 15.04
CA ILE A 445 16.78 -29.19 16.39
C ILE A 445 15.39 -29.63 16.85
N GLN A 446 14.34 -29.40 16.04
CA GLN A 446 12.97 -29.82 16.39
C GLN A 446 12.84 -31.32 16.65
N ASP A 447 13.58 -32.15 15.88
CA ASP A 447 13.55 -33.60 15.98
C ASP A 447 14.56 -34.16 17.02
N GLU A 448 15.19 -33.29 17.80
CA GLU A 448 16.17 -33.62 18.84
C GLU A 448 17.30 -34.57 18.37
N LYS A 449 17.81 -34.34 17.15
CA LYS A 449 18.88 -35.18 16.59
C LYS A 449 20.23 -34.94 17.27
N PHE A 450 21.15 -35.88 17.14
CA PHE A 450 22.49 -35.79 17.73
C PHE A 450 23.54 -35.20 16.78
N ASP A 451 23.11 -34.78 15.59
CA ASP A 451 23.91 -34.08 14.61
C ASP A 451 24.56 -32.80 15.15
N ASP A 452 25.86 -32.62 14.90
CA ASP A 452 26.55 -31.38 15.23
C ASP A 452 26.05 -30.23 14.33
N ILE A 453 25.76 -29.10 14.94
CA ILE A 453 25.36 -27.86 14.28
C ILE A 453 26.05 -26.66 14.95
N THR A 454 26.45 -25.69 14.14
CA THR A 454 27.22 -24.52 14.58
C THR A 454 26.36 -23.27 14.52
N LEU A 455 26.33 -22.50 15.62
CA LEU A 455 25.73 -21.17 15.71
C LEU A 455 26.84 -20.12 15.59
N ASP A 456 26.71 -19.19 14.64
CA ASP A 456 27.54 -17.99 14.56
C ASP A 456 26.80 -16.82 15.25
N LEU A 457 27.43 -16.23 16.27
CA LEU A 457 26.89 -15.14 17.10
C LEU A 457 27.20 -13.75 16.51
N GLU A 458 26.41 -12.74 16.88
CA GLU A 458 26.61 -11.35 16.39
C GLU A 458 27.94 -10.72 16.85
N ASP A 459 28.55 -11.22 17.92
CA ASP A 459 29.86 -10.76 18.41
C ASP A 459 31.04 -11.36 17.62
N GLY A 460 30.77 -12.32 16.72
CA GLY A 460 31.75 -13.00 15.88
C GLY A 460 32.22 -14.35 16.42
N ASP A 461 31.77 -14.78 17.59
CA ASP A 461 32.06 -16.10 18.12
C ASP A 461 31.20 -17.18 17.44
N SER A 462 31.71 -18.41 17.42
CA SER A 462 30.99 -19.59 16.90
C SER A 462 30.93 -20.67 17.96
N VAL A 463 29.76 -21.28 18.14
CA VAL A 463 29.54 -22.35 19.11
C VAL A 463 28.95 -23.57 18.40
N THR A 464 29.57 -24.73 18.56
CA THR A 464 29.09 -26.01 18.02
C THR A 464 28.59 -26.90 19.14
N ASN A 465 27.37 -27.44 18.99
CA ASN A 465 26.80 -28.47 19.86
C ASN A 465 25.93 -29.42 19.00
N SER A 466 25.49 -30.53 19.59
CA SER A 466 24.48 -31.37 18.97
C SER A 466 23.12 -30.67 18.88
N ALA A 467 22.32 -31.00 17.87
CA ALA A 467 21.00 -30.40 17.68
C ALA A 467 20.07 -30.62 18.89
N LYS A 468 20.18 -31.77 19.57
CA LYS A 468 19.50 -32.04 20.84
C LYS A 468 19.93 -31.10 21.95
N ALA A 469 21.24 -30.85 22.11
CA ALA A 469 21.71 -29.92 23.12
C ALA A 469 21.19 -28.49 22.85
N TRP A 470 21.14 -28.08 21.58
CA TRP A 470 20.51 -26.81 21.20
C TRP A 470 19.01 -26.79 21.47
N HIS A 471 18.29 -27.87 21.18
CA HIS A 471 16.87 -28.00 21.51
C HIS A 471 16.65 -27.80 23.01
N ASP A 472 17.43 -28.50 23.83
CA ASP A 472 17.35 -28.39 25.30
C ASP A 472 17.66 -26.95 25.74
N ILE A 473 18.66 -26.28 25.17
CA ILE A 473 18.98 -24.86 25.47
C ILE A 473 17.82 -23.91 25.09
N ILE A 474 17.25 -24.08 23.89
CA ILE A 474 16.27 -23.16 23.31
C ILE A 474 14.89 -23.32 23.97
N TYR A 475 14.46 -24.56 24.21
CA TYR A 475 13.12 -24.90 24.69
C TYR A 475 13.04 -25.17 26.20
N THR A 476 14.11 -24.92 26.96
CA THR A 476 14.03 -24.88 28.42
C THR A 476 13.13 -23.74 28.89
N ASP A 477 12.35 -23.97 29.96
CA ASP A 477 11.53 -22.94 30.60
C ASP A 477 12.33 -21.66 30.87
N LYS A 478 11.83 -20.53 30.37
CA LYS A 478 12.44 -19.20 30.53
C LYS A 478 13.84 -19.05 29.90
N SER A 479 14.13 -19.79 28.83
CA SER A 479 15.38 -19.62 28.05
C SER A 479 15.62 -18.18 27.59
N GLY A 480 14.55 -17.40 27.39
CA GLY A 480 14.65 -16.01 26.95
C GLY A 480 15.12 -15.88 25.51
N ILE A 481 15.00 -16.95 24.71
CA ILE A 481 15.37 -17.00 23.29
C ILE A 481 14.29 -17.73 22.49
N CYS A 482 14.24 -17.47 21.19
CA CYS A 482 13.41 -18.22 20.24
C CYS A 482 14.13 -18.46 18.92
N LEU A 483 13.83 -19.59 18.29
CA LEU A 483 14.40 -20.01 17.02
C LEU A 483 13.37 -19.83 15.90
N SER A 484 13.77 -19.20 14.79
CA SER A 484 12.95 -19.16 13.57
C SER A 484 13.18 -20.39 12.69
N ALA A 485 12.25 -20.66 11.78
CA ALA A 485 12.40 -21.72 10.78
C ALA A 485 13.57 -21.50 9.79
N ASN A 486 14.20 -20.32 9.81
CA ASN A 486 15.44 -20.03 9.08
C ASN A 486 16.71 -20.38 9.88
N GLY A 487 16.59 -20.89 11.10
CA GLY A 487 17.75 -21.12 11.97
C GLY A 487 18.34 -19.81 12.52
N THR A 488 17.57 -18.73 12.55
CA THR A 488 17.99 -17.47 13.21
C THR A 488 17.53 -17.50 14.66
N LEU A 489 18.44 -17.18 15.59
CA LEU A 489 18.14 -17.12 17.01
C LEU A 489 17.87 -15.67 17.42
N PHE A 490 16.75 -15.45 18.09
CA PHE A 490 16.36 -14.15 18.62
C PHE A 490 16.25 -14.20 20.15
N ARG A 491 16.61 -13.10 20.82
CA ARG A 491 16.33 -12.93 22.26
C ARG A 491 14.89 -12.50 22.48
N THR A 492 14.28 -12.96 23.56
CA THR A 492 12.90 -12.65 23.98
C THR A 492 12.81 -12.14 25.41
N ASP A 493 13.94 -12.04 26.11
CA ASP A 493 14.08 -11.42 27.44
C ASP A 493 13.79 -9.91 27.42
N THR A 494 14.08 -9.24 26.30
CA THR A 494 13.73 -7.84 26.04
C THR A 494 12.88 -7.70 24.79
N LYS A 495 11.81 -6.89 24.84
CA LYS A 495 10.95 -6.62 23.70
C LYS A 495 11.71 -5.83 22.63
N GLY A 496 11.71 -6.32 21.39
CA GLY A 496 12.31 -5.61 20.27
C GLY A 496 11.50 -4.38 19.86
N ILE A 497 12.18 -3.40 19.26
CA ILE A 497 11.62 -2.12 18.80
C ILE A 497 10.51 -2.36 17.77
N ILE A 498 10.77 -3.16 16.74
CA ILE A 498 9.80 -3.39 15.66
C ILE A 498 8.54 -4.12 16.18
N PRO A 499 8.65 -5.24 16.94
CA PRO A 499 7.50 -5.88 17.58
C PRO A 499 6.75 -4.95 18.54
N GLY A 500 7.46 -4.10 19.29
CA GLY A 500 6.88 -3.10 20.19
C GLY A 500 6.06 -2.05 19.43
N LEU A 501 6.61 -1.52 18.33
CA LEU A 501 5.92 -0.59 17.44
C LEU A 501 4.65 -1.19 16.84
N LEU A 502 4.73 -2.43 16.34
CA LEU A 502 3.59 -3.16 15.79
C LEU A 502 2.48 -3.34 16.83
N GLU A 503 2.84 -3.71 18.06
CA GLU A 503 1.90 -3.87 19.15
C GLU A 503 1.24 -2.54 19.54
N ARG A 504 2.02 -1.46 19.64
CA ARG A 504 1.51 -0.11 19.88
C ARG A 504 0.52 0.32 18.80
N TRP A 505 0.87 0.17 17.52
CA TRP A 505 -0.02 0.50 16.41
C TRP A 505 -1.30 -0.34 16.38
N TYR A 506 -1.20 -1.63 16.72
CA TYR A 506 -2.37 -2.49 16.82
C TYR A 506 -3.32 -2.00 17.93
N ASN A 507 -2.78 -1.73 19.11
CA ASN A 507 -3.55 -1.25 20.26
C ASN A 507 -4.19 0.12 19.99
N GLU A 508 -3.42 1.06 19.40
CA GLU A 508 -3.94 2.36 18.98
C GLU A 508 -5.09 2.20 17.97
N ARG A 509 -4.96 1.31 17.00
CA ARG A 509 -6.01 1.05 16.00
C ARG A 509 -7.27 0.47 16.62
N VAL A 510 -7.15 -0.45 17.59
CA VAL A 510 -8.28 -1.01 18.34
C VAL A 510 -8.99 0.09 19.11
N GLN A 511 -8.23 0.95 19.80
CA GLN A 511 -8.78 2.07 20.55
C GLN A 511 -9.53 3.05 19.64
N ILE A 512 -8.92 3.48 18.52
CA ILE A 512 -9.56 4.38 17.54
C ILE A 512 -10.87 3.78 17.00
N ARG A 513 -10.91 2.47 16.72
CA ARG A 513 -12.11 1.79 16.24
C ARG A 513 -13.23 1.77 17.27
N LYS A 514 -12.89 1.49 18.54
CA LYS A 514 -13.86 1.54 19.64
C LYS A 514 -14.47 2.95 19.74
N GLU A 515 -13.62 3.97 19.71
CA GLU A 515 -14.08 5.35 19.77
C GLU A 515 -14.92 5.78 18.54
N ALA A 516 -14.65 5.21 17.36
CA ALA A 516 -15.48 5.44 16.17
C ALA A 516 -16.89 4.86 16.36
N VAL A 517 -16.96 3.61 16.85
CA VAL A 517 -18.23 2.94 17.17
C VAL A 517 -19.03 3.71 18.21
N ASP A 518 -18.38 4.26 19.23
CA ASP A 518 -19.06 5.04 20.27
C ASP A 518 -19.68 6.33 19.70
N LEU A 519 -18.98 7.05 18.80
CA LEU A 519 -19.58 8.22 18.13
C LEU A 519 -20.72 7.84 17.19
N VAL A 520 -20.61 6.72 16.48
CA VAL A 520 -21.70 6.26 15.59
C VAL A 520 -22.97 6.04 16.41
N LYS A 521 -22.86 5.38 17.58
CA LYS A 521 -24.01 5.19 18.48
C LYS A 521 -24.59 6.51 18.98
N GLU A 522 -23.74 7.48 19.30
CA GLU A 522 -24.16 8.82 19.73
C GLU A 522 -24.88 9.58 18.60
N GLU A 523 -24.36 9.50 17.38
CA GLU A 523 -24.93 10.09 16.17
C GLU A 523 -26.31 9.48 15.85
N GLU A 524 -26.43 8.15 15.92
CA GLU A 524 -27.69 7.43 15.73
C GLU A 524 -28.74 7.81 16.79
N ALA A 525 -28.33 7.97 18.04
CA ALA A 525 -29.20 8.43 19.12
C ALA A 525 -29.71 9.85 18.87
N LEU A 526 -28.82 10.78 18.45
CA LEU A 526 -29.20 12.14 18.09
C LEU A 526 -30.09 12.21 16.85
N ARG A 527 -29.85 11.38 15.82
CA ARG A 527 -30.75 11.27 14.66
C ARG A 527 -32.13 10.82 15.07
N THR A 528 -32.22 9.83 15.95
CA THR A 528 -33.50 9.34 16.48
C THR A 528 -34.23 10.44 17.26
N LYS A 529 -33.52 11.19 18.10
CA LYS A 529 -34.06 12.36 18.83
C LYS A 529 -34.54 13.45 17.87
N ARG A 530 -33.76 13.76 16.83
CA ARG A 530 -34.11 14.72 15.78
C ARG A 530 -35.41 14.35 15.09
N LEU A 531 -35.57 13.08 14.68
CA LEU A 531 -36.78 12.58 14.01
C LEU A 531 -38.02 12.74 14.91
N LYS A 532 -37.91 12.42 16.20
CA LYS A 532 -39.01 12.59 17.16
C LYS A 532 -39.41 14.06 17.32
N LEU A 533 -38.45 14.98 17.44
CA LEU A 533 -38.71 16.42 17.57
C LEU A 533 -39.31 17.04 16.31
N ALA A 534 -38.87 16.59 15.14
CA ALA A 534 -39.45 17.00 13.86
C ALA A 534 -40.92 16.57 13.75
N ALA A 535 -41.26 15.37 14.23
CA ALA A 535 -42.63 14.86 14.24
C ALA A 535 -43.55 15.60 15.23
N THR A 536 -43.02 16.15 16.32
CA THR A 536 -43.77 16.88 17.35
C THR A 536 -43.81 18.40 17.15
N GLY A 537 -43.18 18.92 16.09
CA GLY A 537 -43.28 20.33 15.69
C GLY A 537 -42.30 21.29 16.40
N HIS A 538 -41.32 20.79 17.15
CA HIS A 538 -40.31 21.59 17.85
C HIS A 538 -39.15 22.00 16.93
N LYS A 539 -39.43 22.88 15.96
CA LYS A 539 -38.46 23.29 14.93
C LYS A 539 -37.25 24.06 15.47
N ASP A 540 -37.43 24.81 16.55
CA ASP A 540 -36.40 25.57 17.27
C ASP A 540 -35.29 24.69 17.86
N MET A 541 -35.60 23.42 18.15
CA MET A 541 -34.64 22.46 18.70
C MET A 541 -33.87 21.66 17.62
N LEU A 542 -34.21 21.82 16.34
CA LEU A 542 -33.60 21.04 15.25
C LEU A 542 -32.21 21.55 14.86
N GLU A 543 -32.02 22.88 14.81
CA GLU A 543 -30.76 23.49 14.38
C GLU A 543 -29.57 23.08 15.28
N PRO A 544 -29.66 23.16 16.62
CA PRO A 544 -28.56 22.75 17.49
C PRO A 544 -28.23 21.26 17.36
N ILE A 545 -29.25 20.40 17.23
CA ILE A 545 -29.06 18.95 17.05
C ILE A 545 -28.41 18.65 15.70
N ASN A 546 -28.77 19.37 14.64
CA ASN A 546 -28.14 19.21 13.34
C ASN A 546 -26.65 19.59 13.41
N LEU A 547 -26.30 20.67 14.09
CA LEU A 547 -24.90 21.08 14.29
C LEU A 547 -24.10 20.01 15.05
N GLU A 548 -24.69 19.46 16.12
CA GLU A 548 -24.07 18.39 16.92
C GLU A 548 -23.89 17.10 16.11
N ILE A 549 -24.89 16.70 15.32
CA ILE A 549 -24.78 15.56 14.37
C ILE A 549 -23.64 15.80 13.36
N GLU A 550 -23.52 17.01 12.82
CA GLU A 550 -22.44 17.34 11.88
C GLU A 550 -21.05 17.33 12.53
N GLU A 551 -20.92 17.74 13.79
CA GLU A 551 -19.67 17.58 14.55
C GLU A 551 -19.33 16.11 14.80
N LEU A 552 -20.30 15.29 15.19
CA LEU A 552 -20.10 13.85 15.38
C LEU A 552 -19.68 13.16 14.08
N LYS A 553 -20.31 13.48 12.94
CA LYS A 553 -19.91 12.97 11.63
C LYS A 553 -18.46 13.30 11.29
N LYS A 554 -18.01 14.53 11.59
CA LYS A 554 -16.60 14.92 11.41
C LYS A 554 -15.69 14.08 12.30
N GLY A 555 -16.08 13.84 13.55
CA GLY A 555 -15.36 12.97 14.48
C GLY A 555 -15.27 11.51 14.00
N ILE A 556 -16.37 10.95 13.48
CA ILE A 556 -16.42 9.60 12.91
C ILE A 556 -15.47 9.51 11.72
N ALA A 557 -15.60 10.42 10.75
CA ALA A 557 -14.74 10.45 9.57
C ALA A 557 -13.25 10.61 9.92
N PHE A 558 -12.93 11.39 10.97
CA PHE A 558 -11.57 11.52 11.48
C PHE A 558 -11.02 10.19 12.04
N ARG A 559 -11.81 9.49 12.85
CA ARG A 559 -11.40 8.19 13.44
C ARG A 559 -11.31 7.08 12.40
N ASP A 560 -12.23 7.04 11.44
CA ASP A 560 -12.18 6.10 10.32
C ASP A 560 -10.93 6.29 9.47
N LYS A 561 -10.55 7.55 9.23
CA LYS A 561 -9.29 7.85 8.56
C LYS A 561 -8.08 7.39 9.38
N ARG A 562 -8.04 7.69 10.69
CA ARG A 562 -6.93 7.30 11.58
C ARG A 562 -6.77 5.77 11.67
N GLN A 563 -7.86 5.01 11.77
CA GLN A 563 -7.76 3.53 11.79
C GLN A 563 -7.35 2.95 10.43
N HIS A 564 -7.71 3.61 9.33
CA HIS A 564 -7.25 3.24 7.99
C HIS A 564 -5.74 3.50 7.82
N ILE A 565 -5.23 4.64 8.28
CA ILE A 565 -3.79 4.95 8.30
C ILE A 565 -3.01 3.86 9.07
N LYS A 566 -3.47 3.49 10.26
CA LYS A 566 -2.84 2.41 11.04
C LYS A 566 -2.86 1.07 10.30
N LYS A 567 -3.94 0.74 9.58
CA LYS A 567 -4.00 -0.46 8.74
C LYS A 567 -2.92 -0.42 7.64
N ILE A 568 -2.77 0.71 6.96
CA ILE A 568 -1.76 0.87 5.89
C ILE A 568 -0.35 0.69 6.46
N LEU A 569 -0.03 1.32 7.59
CA LEU A 569 1.29 1.20 8.23
C LEU A 569 1.58 -0.26 8.64
N LEU A 570 0.61 -0.94 9.25
CA LEU A 570 0.73 -2.36 9.63
C LEU A 570 1.02 -3.25 8.41
N ASN A 571 0.28 -3.05 7.31
CA ASN A 571 0.46 -3.85 6.09
C ASN A 571 1.77 -3.52 5.36
N SER A 572 2.21 -2.26 5.40
CA SER A 572 3.40 -1.79 4.68
C SER A 572 4.72 -2.14 5.38
N LEU A 573 4.67 -2.34 6.71
CA LEU A 573 5.89 -2.54 7.51
C LEU A 573 6.69 -3.77 7.06
N TYR A 574 6.02 -4.90 6.86
CA TYR A 574 6.69 -6.13 6.39
C TYR A 574 7.41 -5.91 5.05
N GLY A 575 6.69 -5.39 4.04
CA GLY A 575 7.27 -5.17 2.70
C GLY A 575 8.44 -4.19 2.73
N ALA A 576 8.40 -3.19 3.62
CA ALA A 576 9.51 -2.27 3.81
C ALA A 576 10.73 -2.95 4.46
N LEU A 577 10.54 -3.82 5.46
CA LEU A 577 11.63 -4.55 6.12
C LEU A 577 12.36 -5.53 5.20
N LEU A 578 11.69 -6.04 4.17
CA LEU A 578 12.29 -6.88 3.13
C LEU A 578 13.01 -6.09 2.04
N ASN A 579 12.87 -4.78 2.01
CA ASN A 579 13.48 -3.96 0.97
C ASN A 579 14.94 -3.63 1.34
N PRO A 580 15.93 -3.96 0.49
CA PRO A 580 17.35 -3.66 0.74
C PRO A 580 17.68 -2.19 1.01
N HIS A 581 16.81 -1.26 0.61
CA HIS A 581 16.98 0.17 0.85
C HIS A 581 16.49 0.64 2.23
N CYS A 582 15.77 -0.22 2.98
CA CYS A 582 15.36 0.04 4.35
C CYS A 582 16.56 -0.02 5.30
N ARG A 583 16.63 0.86 6.30
CA ARG A 583 17.72 0.89 7.31
C ARG A 583 17.76 -0.36 8.15
N PHE A 584 16.59 -0.93 8.40
CA PHE A 584 16.37 -2.10 9.25
C PHE A 584 16.29 -3.39 8.43
N PHE A 585 16.68 -3.35 7.16
CA PHE A 585 16.76 -4.56 6.33
C PHE A 585 17.81 -5.53 6.91
N ASP A 586 17.36 -6.75 7.16
CA ASP A 586 18.21 -7.89 7.46
C ASP A 586 17.64 -9.11 6.73
N GLN A 587 18.45 -9.73 5.86
CA GLN A 587 18.02 -10.88 5.06
C GLN A 587 17.55 -12.04 5.94
N ARG A 588 18.16 -12.21 7.13
CA ARG A 588 17.78 -13.26 8.09
C ARG A 588 16.38 -13.05 8.60
N MET A 589 16.00 -11.80 8.87
CA MET A 589 14.62 -11.48 9.27
C MET A 589 13.65 -11.82 8.14
N GLY A 590 13.98 -11.46 6.90
CA GLY A 590 13.10 -11.74 5.78
C GLY A 590 12.85 -13.22 5.54
N GLN A 591 13.92 -14.00 5.49
CA GLN A 591 13.85 -15.46 5.36
C GLN A 591 13.19 -16.12 6.59
N SER A 592 13.42 -15.60 7.79
CA SER A 592 12.76 -16.07 9.01
C SER A 592 11.26 -15.86 8.97
N VAL A 593 10.77 -14.72 8.47
CA VAL A 593 9.33 -14.46 8.34
C VAL A 593 8.71 -15.41 7.34
N THR A 594 9.33 -15.57 6.16
CA THR A 594 8.76 -16.41 5.10
C THR A 594 8.75 -17.87 5.49
N LEU A 595 9.89 -18.46 5.88
CA LEU A 595 9.97 -19.88 6.27
C LEU A 595 9.08 -20.19 7.48
N THR A 596 9.09 -19.34 8.52
CA THR A 596 8.19 -19.58 9.67
C THR A 596 6.73 -19.47 9.26
N GLY A 597 6.40 -18.55 8.36
CA GLY A 597 5.10 -18.48 7.70
C GLY A 597 4.74 -19.81 7.04
N ARG A 598 5.62 -20.38 6.21
CA ARG A 598 5.41 -21.70 5.57
C ARG A 598 5.17 -22.81 6.59
N CYS A 599 5.96 -22.87 7.68
CA CYS A 599 5.73 -23.83 8.77
C CYS A 599 4.32 -23.69 9.37
N ILE A 600 3.88 -22.47 9.64
CA ILE A 600 2.53 -22.19 10.17
C ILE A 600 1.46 -22.61 9.16
N THR A 601 1.64 -22.27 7.89
CA THR A 601 0.73 -22.67 6.80
C THR A 601 0.63 -24.18 6.69
N LYS A 602 1.78 -24.89 6.69
CA LYS A 602 1.81 -26.36 6.68
C LYS A 602 1.03 -26.94 7.84
N HIS A 603 1.28 -26.43 9.06
CA HIS A 603 0.58 -26.88 10.25
C HIS A 603 -0.93 -26.63 10.14
N MET A 604 -1.34 -25.45 9.68
CA MET A 604 -2.75 -25.11 9.45
C MET A 604 -3.40 -26.08 8.46
N ILE A 605 -2.76 -26.31 7.30
CA ILE A 605 -3.27 -27.23 6.28
C ILE A 605 -3.36 -28.65 6.83
N SER A 606 -2.31 -29.17 7.48
CA SER A 606 -2.31 -30.51 8.07
C SER A 606 -3.39 -30.66 9.14
N LYS A 607 -3.57 -29.64 9.98
CA LYS A 607 -4.59 -29.66 11.04
C LYS A 607 -5.99 -29.61 10.46
N MET A 608 -6.21 -28.82 9.42
CA MET A 608 -7.48 -28.81 8.69
C MET A 608 -7.78 -30.17 8.08
N ASN A 609 -6.80 -30.80 7.43
CA ASN A 609 -6.98 -32.15 6.90
C ASN A 609 -7.28 -33.15 8.01
N GLU A 610 -6.60 -33.07 9.15
CA GLU A 610 -6.84 -33.93 10.32
C GLU A 610 -8.28 -33.80 10.82
N LEU A 611 -8.81 -32.58 10.93
CA LEU A 611 -10.18 -32.34 11.39
C LEU A 611 -11.23 -32.97 10.46
N PHE A 612 -10.98 -33.01 9.16
CA PHE A 612 -11.92 -33.58 8.18
C PHE A 612 -11.73 -35.09 7.95
N THR A 613 -10.49 -35.57 7.97
CA THR A 613 -10.13 -36.94 7.52
C THR A 613 -9.57 -37.83 8.62
N GLY A 614 -9.14 -37.26 9.73
CA GLY A 614 -8.39 -37.94 10.79
C GLY A 614 -6.88 -38.05 10.53
N GLU A 615 -6.38 -37.58 9.39
CA GLU A 615 -4.96 -37.67 9.01
C GLU A 615 -4.27 -36.30 9.09
N TYR A 616 -3.19 -36.19 9.87
CA TYR A 616 -2.36 -34.96 9.91
C TYR A 616 -1.41 -34.94 8.71
N ASP A 617 -1.89 -34.39 7.59
CA ASP A 617 -1.13 -34.30 6.35
C ASP A 617 -1.49 -33.04 5.57
N HIS A 618 -0.49 -32.23 5.25
CA HIS A 618 -0.65 -31.01 4.44
C HIS A 618 -0.98 -31.28 2.96
N GLU A 619 -0.75 -32.49 2.45
CA GLU A 619 -1.16 -32.92 1.11
C GLU A 619 -2.45 -33.76 1.14
N GLY A 620 -3.07 -33.81 2.31
CA GLY A 620 -4.18 -34.70 2.57
C GLY A 620 -5.43 -34.41 1.73
N LYS A 621 -6.32 -35.41 1.66
CA LYS A 621 -7.42 -35.44 0.69
C LYS A 621 -8.45 -34.32 0.83
N ALA A 622 -8.64 -33.74 2.01
CA ALA A 622 -9.60 -32.66 2.23
C ALA A 622 -9.15 -31.30 1.68
N ILE A 623 -7.86 -31.13 1.40
CA ILE A 623 -7.27 -29.84 1.02
C ILE A 623 -7.35 -29.65 -0.49
N LEU A 624 -8.07 -28.62 -0.94
CA LEU A 624 -8.26 -28.31 -2.35
C LEU A 624 -7.20 -27.35 -2.88
N TYR A 625 -6.92 -26.31 -2.10
CA TYR A 625 -5.95 -25.26 -2.44
C TYR A 625 -5.46 -24.59 -1.15
N SER A 626 -4.28 -23.97 -1.23
CA SER A 626 -3.76 -23.10 -0.18
C SER A 626 -2.81 -22.09 -0.81
N ASP A 627 -3.04 -20.82 -0.51
CA ASP A 627 -2.12 -19.74 -0.83
C ASP A 627 -1.72 -19.03 0.45
N THR A 628 -0.44 -19.11 0.80
CA THR A 628 0.23 -18.33 1.85
C THR A 628 -0.37 -18.50 3.24
N ASP A 629 -1.48 -17.85 3.55
CA ASP A 629 -2.18 -17.85 4.84
C ASP A 629 -3.60 -18.41 4.77
N SER A 630 -4.04 -18.84 3.59
CA SER A 630 -5.38 -19.37 3.33
C SER A 630 -5.38 -20.87 2.99
N VAL A 631 -6.44 -21.59 3.36
CA VAL A 631 -6.67 -23.00 2.96
C VAL A 631 -8.13 -23.25 2.64
N ASP A 632 -8.38 -23.91 1.51
CA ASP A 632 -9.69 -24.22 0.95
C ASP A 632 -10.00 -25.73 1.05
N ALA A 633 -11.16 -26.09 1.61
CA ALA A 633 -11.56 -27.50 1.84
C ALA A 633 -13.04 -27.82 1.53
N ASP A 634 -13.32 -29.08 1.18
CA ASP A 634 -14.67 -29.59 0.89
C ASP A 634 -15.53 -29.69 2.18
N THR A 635 -16.63 -28.92 2.25
CA THR A 635 -17.21 -28.54 3.55
C THR A 635 -18.40 -29.40 4.00
N ILE A 636 -18.11 -30.50 4.71
CA ILE A 636 -19.08 -31.20 5.57
C ILE A 636 -18.91 -30.69 7.00
N ILE A 637 -19.97 -30.11 7.57
CA ILE A 637 -19.99 -29.57 8.93
C ILE A 637 -20.64 -30.59 9.87
N LYS A 638 -19.99 -30.89 11.00
CA LYS A 638 -20.56 -31.68 12.09
C LYS A 638 -21.41 -30.78 12.98
N THR A 639 -22.71 -31.06 13.05
CA THR A 639 -23.66 -30.37 13.95
C THR A 639 -24.15 -31.31 15.04
N ASN A 640 -24.82 -30.76 16.05
CA ASN A 640 -25.56 -31.54 17.05
C ASN A 640 -26.72 -32.38 16.44
N TYR A 641 -27.02 -32.22 15.15
CA TYR A 641 -27.99 -33.01 14.39
C TYR A 641 -27.36 -33.94 13.34
N GLY A 642 -26.03 -34.10 13.39
CA GLY A 642 -25.26 -34.90 12.43
C GLY A 642 -24.53 -34.05 11.39
N GLU A 643 -24.00 -34.72 10.37
CA GLU A 643 -23.21 -34.10 9.31
C GLU A 643 -24.12 -33.44 8.25
N MET A 644 -23.82 -32.20 7.90
CA MET A 644 -24.54 -31.47 6.85
C MET A 644 -23.65 -30.46 6.13
N THR A 645 -24.00 -30.12 4.88
CA THR A 645 -23.30 -29.09 4.10
C THR A 645 -23.65 -27.68 4.60
N ILE A 646 -22.81 -26.68 4.30
CA ILE A 646 -23.11 -25.26 4.57
C ILE A 646 -24.44 -24.84 3.92
N GLU A 647 -24.75 -25.34 2.72
CA GLU A 647 -26.02 -25.02 2.06
C GLU A 647 -27.22 -25.61 2.82
N ASN A 648 -27.13 -26.87 3.25
CA ASN A 648 -28.20 -27.49 4.03
C ASN A 648 -28.34 -26.82 5.41
N LEU A 649 -27.22 -26.38 6.00
CA LEU A 649 -27.22 -25.55 7.20
C LEU A 649 -27.92 -24.21 6.94
N PHE A 650 -27.55 -23.49 5.87
CA PHE A 650 -28.18 -22.22 5.48
C PHE A 650 -29.68 -22.40 5.23
N LYS A 651 -30.09 -23.40 4.44
CA LYS A 651 -31.50 -23.74 4.19
C LYS A 651 -32.26 -24.05 5.49
N SER A 652 -31.65 -24.85 6.36
CA SER A 652 -32.26 -25.25 7.63
C SER A 652 -32.45 -24.05 8.55
N CYS A 653 -31.45 -23.17 8.61
CA CYS A 653 -31.51 -21.93 9.38
C CYS A 653 -32.50 -20.94 8.78
N SER A 654 -32.50 -20.75 7.45
CA SER A 654 -33.40 -19.80 6.78
C SER A 654 -34.87 -20.19 6.89
N ILE A 655 -35.16 -21.48 7.09
CA ILE A 655 -36.52 -22.00 7.31
C ILE A 655 -36.93 -21.83 8.79
N LYS A 656 -36.02 -22.05 9.73
CA LYS A 656 -36.35 -22.22 11.16
C LYS A 656 -35.97 -21.04 12.04
N GLY A 657 -35.12 -20.14 11.58
CA GLY A 657 -34.57 -19.02 12.33
C GLY A 657 -34.63 -17.70 11.56
N PRO A 658 -34.28 -16.58 12.22
CA PRO A 658 -34.35 -15.26 11.61
C PRO A 658 -33.34 -15.13 10.45
N SER A 659 -33.75 -14.44 9.39
CA SER A 659 -32.92 -14.13 8.22
C SER A 659 -32.94 -12.62 7.95
N TRP A 660 -31.80 -12.07 7.51
CA TRP A 660 -31.64 -10.66 7.15
C TRP A 660 -30.68 -10.50 5.96
N ALA A 661 -30.59 -9.31 5.37
CA ALA A 661 -29.68 -9.06 4.25
C ALA A 661 -28.88 -7.76 4.47
N ILE A 662 -27.64 -7.74 3.99
CA ILE A 662 -26.76 -6.56 3.91
C ILE A 662 -26.15 -6.58 2.50
N ASP A 663 -26.42 -5.53 1.72
CA ASP A 663 -26.07 -5.46 0.30
C ASP A 663 -26.54 -6.71 -0.47
N ASP A 664 -25.63 -7.41 -1.14
CA ASP A 664 -25.90 -8.64 -1.91
C ASP A 664 -25.84 -9.92 -1.05
N GLN A 665 -25.62 -9.80 0.26
CA GLN A 665 -25.47 -10.92 1.19
C GLN A 665 -26.74 -11.14 2.02
N GLU A 666 -27.17 -12.39 2.10
CA GLU A 666 -28.28 -12.85 2.92
C GLU A 666 -27.74 -13.73 4.04
N PHE A 667 -28.10 -13.40 5.27
CA PHE A 667 -27.65 -14.01 6.50
C PHE A 667 -28.83 -14.71 7.16
N THR A 668 -28.55 -15.77 7.89
CA THR A 668 -29.52 -16.48 8.72
C THR A 668 -28.81 -17.12 9.92
N ILE A 669 -29.54 -17.35 10.99
CA ILE A 669 -29.05 -18.03 12.18
C ILE A 669 -30.17 -18.91 12.74
N TYR A 670 -29.82 -20.05 13.33
CA TYR A 670 -30.75 -20.82 14.15
C TYR A 670 -30.02 -21.34 15.39
N ASP A 671 -30.35 -20.75 16.55
CA ASP A 671 -29.67 -20.93 17.83
C ASP A 671 -29.70 -22.37 18.37
N GLN A 672 -30.61 -23.21 17.88
CA GLN A 672 -30.70 -24.63 18.24
C GLN A 672 -29.65 -25.49 17.53
N ILE A 673 -29.11 -25.04 16.39
CA ILE A 673 -28.02 -25.75 15.72
C ILE A 673 -26.70 -25.32 16.35
N GLN A 674 -25.96 -26.30 16.84
CA GLN A 674 -24.62 -26.11 17.36
C GLN A 674 -23.64 -26.81 16.44
N ILE A 675 -22.49 -26.18 16.24
CA ILE A 675 -21.43 -26.68 15.37
C ILE A 675 -20.30 -27.20 16.25
N LEU A 676 -19.72 -28.34 15.86
CA LEU A 676 -18.51 -28.85 16.48
C LEU A 676 -17.40 -27.80 16.32
N THR A 677 -16.86 -27.36 17.44
CA THR A 677 -15.74 -26.41 17.51
C THR A 677 -14.75 -26.91 18.56
N TYR A 678 -13.60 -26.26 18.65
CA TYR A 678 -12.52 -26.66 19.55
C TYR A 678 -12.39 -25.63 20.69
N ASP A 679 -12.33 -26.10 21.94
CA ASP A 679 -12.07 -25.23 23.09
C ASP A 679 -10.57 -25.23 23.43
N PRO A 680 -9.84 -24.13 23.16
CA PRO A 680 -8.41 -24.05 23.42
C PRO A 680 -8.05 -24.01 24.92
N LYS A 681 -9.02 -23.82 25.82
CA LYS A 681 -8.78 -23.82 27.28
C LYS A 681 -8.84 -25.22 27.88
N THR A 682 -9.69 -26.09 27.33
CA THR A 682 -9.89 -27.45 27.82
C THR A 682 -9.25 -28.50 26.91
N ASN A 683 -8.81 -28.11 25.71
CA ASN A 683 -8.23 -28.99 24.69
C ASN A 683 -9.21 -30.10 24.25
N GLU A 684 -10.50 -29.78 24.19
CA GLU A 684 -11.57 -30.73 23.85
C GLU A 684 -12.45 -30.18 22.72
N GLU A 685 -13.04 -31.10 21.95
CA GLU A 685 -14.08 -30.77 20.99
C GLU A 685 -15.41 -30.51 21.72
N ILE A 686 -16.06 -29.40 21.39
CA ILE A 686 -17.32 -29.00 22.00
C ILE A 686 -18.28 -28.47 20.95
N TYR A 687 -19.58 -28.70 21.15
CA TYR A 687 -20.60 -28.10 20.31
C TYR A 687 -20.95 -26.70 20.83
N ARG A 688 -20.83 -25.68 19.98
CA ARG A 688 -21.21 -24.29 20.32
C ARG A 688 -22.20 -23.70 19.30
N PRO A 689 -23.05 -22.76 19.73
CA PRO A 689 -23.80 -21.92 18.80
C PRO A 689 -22.85 -21.13 17.90
N PHE A 690 -23.26 -20.91 16.66
CA PHE A 690 -22.57 -20.06 15.68
C PHE A 690 -23.30 -18.72 15.55
N GLU A 691 -22.60 -17.67 15.14
CA GLU A 691 -23.17 -16.31 15.09
C GLU A 691 -24.14 -16.12 13.92
N TYR A 692 -23.82 -16.66 12.75
CA TYR A 692 -24.68 -16.67 11.57
C TYR A 692 -24.08 -17.55 10.47
N VAL A 693 -24.90 -17.93 9.49
CA VAL A 693 -24.48 -18.47 8.20
C VAL A 693 -25.04 -17.55 7.12
N TYR A 694 -24.27 -17.26 6.07
CA TYR A 694 -24.67 -16.33 5.03
C TYR A 694 -24.45 -16.89 3.63
N ARG A 695 -25.19 -16.37 2.65
CA ARG A 695 -24.99 -16.60 1.22
C ARG A 695 -24.90 -15.26 0.50
N HIS A 696 -24.10 -15.18 -0.55
CA HIS A 696 -23.91 -13.96 -1.34
C HIS A 696 -24.49 -14.18 -2.74
N LYS A 697 -25.36 -13.28 -3.20
CA LYS A 697 -25.95 -13.33 -4.54
C LYS A 697 -25.19 -12.40 -5.48
N VAL A 698 -24.35 -12.99 -6.33
CA VAL A 698 -23.57 -12.24 -7.31
C VAL A 698 -24.36 -12.07 -8.61
N SER A 699 -24.60 -10.83 -9.05
CA SER A 699 -25.24 -10.51 -10.34
C SER A 699 -24.20 -10.27 -11.45
N LYS A 700 -23.36 -11.27 -11.72
CA LYS A 700 -22.39 -11.22 -12.83
C LYS A 700 -22.89 -12.05 -14.02
N PRO A 701 -22.60 -11.62 -15.27
CA PRO A 701 -22.83 -12.44 -16.45
C PRO A 701 -22.09 -13.78 -16.29
N ARG A 702 -22.83 -14.88 -16.42
CA ARG A 702 -22.27 -16.23 -16.40
C ARG A 702 -22.08 -16.71 -17.83
N TRP A 703 -20.89 -17.24 -18.10
CA TRP A 703 -20.54 -17.90 -19.33
C TRP A 703 -20.70 -19.39 -19.12
N LYS A 704 -21.49 -20.00 -20.01
CA LYS A 704 -21.64 -21.45 -20.09
C LYS A 704 -20.79 -21.91 -21.26
N ILE A 705 -19.71 -22.59 -20.95
CA ILE A 705 -18.84 -23.22 -21.95
C ILE A 705 -19.20 -24.70 -21.98
N ILE A 706 -19.44 -25.23 -23.17
CA ILE A 706 -19.67 -26.65 -23.40
C ILE A 706 -18.47 -27.14 -24.19
N ASP A 707 -17.72 -28.08 -23.64
CA ASP A 707 -16.60 -28.68 -24.37
C ASP A 707 -17.07 -29.66 -25.45
N GLU A 708 -16.14 -30.17 -26.24
CA GLU A 708 -16.41 -31.14 -27.31
C GLU A 708 -16.98 -32.47 -26.81
N ASN A 709 -16.80 -32.79 -25.52
CA ASN A 709 -17.31 -33.99 -24.86
C ASN A 709 -18.68 -33.77 -24.20
N GLY A 710 -19.24 -32.56 -24.29
CA GLY A 710 -20.53 -32.21 -23.70
C GLY A 710 -20.47 -31.88 -22.21
N ASN A 711 -19.28 -31.73 -21.62
CA ASN A 711 -19.13 -31.28 -20.25
C ASN A 711 -19.45 -29.78 -20.17
N GLU A 712 -20.18 -29.41 -19.13
CA GLU A 712 -20.61 -28.04 -18.91
C GLU A 712 -19.74 -27.37 -17.85
N ILE A 713 -19.09 -26.27 -18.23
CA ILE A 713 -18.37 -25.38 -17.32
C ILE A 713 -19.13 -24.05 -17.26
N ILE A 714 -19.55 -23.67 -16.05
CA ILE A 714 -20.21 -22.39 -15.80
C ILE A 714 -19.28 -21.53 -14.95
N LEU A 715 -18.85 -20.39 -15.48
CA LEU A 715 -18.00 -19.45 -14.75
C LEU A 715 -18.36 -17.99 -15.08
N THR A 716 -17.88 -17.06 -14.26
CA THR A 716 -17.99 -15.62 -14.52
C THR A 716 -16.75 -15.11 -15.25
N ASN A 717 -16.83 -13.96 -15.93
CA ASN A 717 -15.76 -13.49 -16.83
C ASN A 717 -14.46 -13.05 -16.14
N ASP A 718 -14.47 -13.01 -14.80
CA ASP A 718 -13.32 -12.75 -13.94
C ASP A 718 -12.52 -14.02 -13.61
N HIS A 719 -13.02 -15.20 -14.01
CA HIS A 719 -12.30 -16.46 -13.92
C HIS A 719 -11.69 -16.80 -15.28
N SER A 720 -10.57 -17.51 -15.28
CA SER A 720 -9.92 -17.98 -16.50
C SER A 720 -10.08 -19.49 -16.66
N VAL A 721 -9.98 -19.95 -17.90
CA VAL A 721 -9.83 -21.37 -18.26
C VAL A 721 -8.55 -21.56 -19.05
N MET A 722 -8.00 -22.76 -18.98
CA MET A 722 -6.87 -23.13 -19.82
C MET A 722 -7.39 -23.56 -21.19
N ILE A 723 -6.85 -22.96 -22.24
CA ILE A 723 -7.11 -23.33 -23.63
C ILE A 723 -5.79 -23.61 -24.34
N GLU A 724 -5.83 -24.43 -25.37
CA GLU A 724 -4.77 -24.54 -26.36
C GLU A 724 -5.15 -23.70 -27.58
N ARG A 725 -4.28 -22.74 -27.91
CA ARG A 725 -4.39 -21.88 -29.10
C ARG A 725 -3.05 -21.88 -29.82
N ASP A 726 -3.07 -22.21 -31.11
CA ASP A 726 -1.86 -22.30 -31.96
C ASP A 726 -0.76 -23.22 -31.37
N GLY A 727 -1.14 -24.33 -30.74
CA GLY A 727 -0.21 -25.29 -30.14
C GLY A 727 0.43 -24.82 -28.83
N LYS A 728 -0.09 -23.77 -28.20
CA LYS A 728 0.36 -23.24 -26.91
C LYS A 728 -0.76 -23.25 -25.89
N LEU A 729 -0.44 -23.71 -24.69
CA LEU A 729 -1.31 -23.60 -23.52
C LEU A 729 -1.34 -22.13 -23.07
N ILE A 730 -2.53 -21.53 -23.04
CA ILE A 730 -2.74 -20.16 -22.58
C ILE A 730 -3.92 -20.10 -21.61
N GLU A 731 -3.80 -19.22 -20.63
CA GLU A 731 -4.90 -18.86 -19.74
C GLU A 731 -5.76 -17.80 -20.46
N ALA A 732 -7.07 -18.04 -20.57
CA ALA A 732 -8.00 -17.14 -21.25
C ALA A 732 -9.30 -16.96 -20.47
N LYS A 733 -9.86 -15.75 -20.49
CA LYS A 733 -11.20 -15.51 -19.93
C LYS A 733 -12.28 -16.07 -20.83
N PRO A 734 -13.46 -16.44 -20.31
CA PRO A 734 -14.59 -16.91 -21.11
C PRO A 734 -14.92 -16.03 -22.31
N SER A 735 -14.86 -14.70 -22.17
CA SER A 735 -15.13 -13.76 -23.27
C SER A 735 -14.06 -13.73 -24.36
N GLU A 736 -12.89 -14.29 -24.10
CA GLU A 736 -11.71 -14.26 -24.98
C GLU A 736 -11.50 -15.58 -25.73
N ILE A 737 -12.32 -16.60 -25.42
CA ILE A 737 -12.29 -17.90 -26.08
C ILE A 737 -12.94 -17.77 -27.45
N ASN A 738 -12.21 -18.16 -28.48
CA ASN A 738 -12.74 -18.37 -29.81
C ASN A 738 -13.21 -19.83 -29.93
N PRO A 739 -14.52 -20.09 -29.94
CA PRO A 739 -15.06 -21.45 -29.94
C PRO A 739 -14.72 -22.25 -31.20
N ASP A 740 -14.29 -21.58 -32.28
CA ASP A 740 -13.95 -22.24 -33.55
C ASP A 740 -12.48 -22.69 -33.62
N THR A 741 -11.59 -22.09 -32.80
CA THR A 741 -10.14 -22.32 -32.91
C THR A 741 -9.47 -22.75 -31.63
N ASP A 742 -10.08 -22.47 -30.48
CA ASP A 742 -9.47 -22.75 -29.19
C ASP A 742 -9.96 -24.09 -28.66
N ILE A 743 -9.02 -24.93 -28.25
CA ILE A 743 -9.33 -26.20 -27.61
C ILE A 743 -9.37 -25.96 -26.12
N LEU A 744 -10.54 -26.10 -25.52
CA LEU A 744 -10.69 -26.00 -24.08
C LEU A 744 -10.01 -27.21 -23.43
N ILE A 745 -9.04 -26.96 -22.55
CA ILE A 745 -8.40 -28.03 -21.80
C ILE A 745 -9.31 -28.36 -20.61
N THR A 746 -10.30 -29.20 -20.85
CA THR A 746 -11.12 -29.82 -19.81
C THR A 746 -10.50 -31.14 -19.39
N ILE A 747 -10.66 -31.51 -18.12
CA ILE A 747 -10.25 -32.83 -17.65
C ILE A 747 -11.55 -33.58 -17.33
N GLY A 748 -11.90 -34.53 -18.20
CA GLY A 748 -13.01 -35.47 -18.04
C GLY A 748 -12.69 -36.82 -18.69
N GLU A 749 -12.49 -37.82 -17.82
CA GLU A 749 -12.06 -39.23 -18.00
C GLU A 749 -10.83 -39.55 -18.88
#